data_AF-A0A2E7VHV9-F1
#
_entry.id   AF-A0A2E7VHV9-F1
#
_cell.length_a   1.000
_cell.length_b   1.000
_cell.length_c   1.000
_cell.angle_alpha   90.00
_cell.angle_beta   90.00
_cell.angle_gamma   90.00
#
_symmetry.space_group_name_H-M   'P 1'
#
loop_
_entity.id
_entity.type
_entity.pdbx_description
1 polymer ?
#
loop_
_entity_poly.entity_id
_entity_poly.type
_entity_poly.pdbx_seq_one_letter_code
_entity_poly.pdbx_strand_id
1 'polypeptide(L)'
;MKKGCLKVFWGLIGPILVICGFFAQSSGYDQIRDMRKMERIPHVDAVAVIPGEVSMQGWASSAGNTVRGQFSGAECFYVHWLEEEERTDSDGDTYWATIDEGTHHVPFFKLQDDTGSILISLNGISPDIKRDYRQTTGRRRYSEWRIDEGQNVFAFAMAEARSKGHALTFTQSGYYVPILSEYDALTARRGQGTSGVFLTLGSLLCFIFGILFICFLLKIHRLLVFLSIVSALNLLVLFVMGVLMMKADLEDGYERLDRHQRSAREAVESILGSDLNWVSLPQRVQGFADSKRARVLGIRQDLAAATERANAIRERFPERWLAPLWGIEKQTSILAPGENHSVETIIIPSPISGWLAWVGGLLALVCGVWGSIWGFKRIKIKRYVENVPTSLSSGLAYGPAEIKGGVELKEGTNLKGPMTNKECCLFRYLVTETRGSGKNRRTVTIEDRNERIPFFCRDTEGATLVDPQGAEVTAPLMKTRRSGRRTYREWHLAPGQELYVLGSAVVEPVRGDSLQLSEGDNDGFPFLISSESETETMLGQGRRGLFLISLGFSGIVMLVLLLFASTGSYAATDFLASSLTAPCFLVFSTFVLMFNDLVFLRNRVKRAWANIEVSLKKRVDLIPNLESATKAYLQHEKEFHQHIVDLRNSIKGKKTFTPGDFDSAMRAEVAVTTRLMALVEAYPELKGDTLMRNLMTSLTRMENEVALMRAGYNDSVELYRTTIRRIPEVFLAKIFRFKDAQFLQTEVKVYSMPEIDFDEPESSSSAEGASEAPPAETPRPAEDSA
;
A
#
# COMPACT_ATOMS: atom_id res chain seq x y z
N MET A 1 18.81 -9.81 7.83
CA MET A 1 18.73 -11.20 8.37
C MET A 1 19.26 -12.16 7.32
N LYS A 2 19.65 -13.41 7.66
CA LYS A 2 19.95 -14.44 6.64
C LYS A 2 18.65 -14.76 5.85
N LYS A 3 18.74 -14.99 4.52
CA LYS A 3 17.57 -15.13 3.63
C LYS A 3 16.56 -16.21 4.09
N GLY A 4 17.02 -17.35 4.63
CA GLY A 4 16.15 -18.41 5.15
C GLY A 4 15.26 -18.00 6.34
N CYS A 5 15.81 -17.22 7.28
CA CYS A 5 15.05 -16.72 8.45
C CYS A 5 13.89 -15.82 8.03
N LEU A 6 14.04 -15.08 6.92
CA LEU A 6 13.00 -14.20 6.38
C LEU A 6 11.82 -14.99 5.79
N LYS A 7 12.08 -16.14 5.15
CA LYS A 7 11.02 -17.05 4.67
C LYS A 7 10.19 -17.63 5.83
N VAL A 8 10.86 -18.12 6.88
CA VAL A 8 10.18 -18.68 8.07
C VAL A 8 9.32 -17.60 8.74
N PHE A 9 9.82 -16.38 8.87
CA PHE A 9 9.04 -15.26 9.37
C PHE A 9 7.76 -15.01 8.55
N TRP A 10 7.85 -14.92 7.21
CA TRP A 10 6.68 -14.73 6.34
C TRP A 10 5.68 -15.88 6.41
N GLY A 11 6.16 -17.13 6.45
CA GLY A 11 5.32 -18.33 6.52
C GLY A 11 4.54 -18.47 7.81
N LEU A 12 5.01 -17.89 8.91
CA LEU A 12 4.28 -17.83 10.18
C LEU A 12 3.37 -16.59 10.25
N ILE A 13 3.90 -15.39 9.97
CA ILE A 13 3.17 -14.13 10.21
C ILE A 13 2.01 -13.92 9.24
N GLY A 14 2.11 -14.40 7.99
CA GLY A 14 1.07 -14.25 6.97
C GLY A 14 -0.24 -14.92 7.38
N PRO A 15 -0.26 -16.24 7.65
CA PRO A 15 -1.44 -16.96 8.13
C PRO A 15 -1.96 -16.44 9.47
N ILE A 16 -1.07 -16.11 10.44
CA ILE A 16 -1.47 -15.55 11.74
C ILE A 16 -2.26 -14.25 11.55
N LEU A 17 -1.78 -13.34 10.69
CA LEU A 17 -2.50 -12.09 10.42
C LEU A 17 -3.86 -12.33 9.75
N VAL A 18 -4.00 -13.28 8.82
CA VAL A 18 -5.31 -13.61 8.22
C VAL A 18 -6.29 -14.13 9.29
N ILE A 19 -5.83 -14.97 10.22
CA ILE A 19 -6.65 -15.50 11.33
C ILE A 19 -7.04 -14.38 12.31
N CYS A 20 -6.08 -13.55 12.73
CA CYS A 20 -6.36 -12.39 13.58
C CYS A 20 -7.31 -11.40 12.90
N GLY A 21 -7.22 -11.24 11.57
CA GLY A 21 -8.13 -10.44 10.77
C GLY A 21 -9.56 -10.94 10.82
N PHE A 22 -9.78 -12.26 10.73
CA PHE A 22 -11.11 -12.86 10.86
C PHE A 22 -11.74 -12.62 12.24
N PHE A 23 -11.00 -12.84 13.32
CA PHE A 23 -11.50 -12.57 14.67
C PHE A 23 -11.79 -11.08 14.90
N ALA A 24 -10.88 -10.18 14.50
CA ALA A 24 -11.11 -8.74 14.59
C ALA A 24 -12.33 -8.28 13.76
N GLN A 25 -12.58 -8.90 12.60
CA GLN A 25 -13.75 -8.61 11.78
C GLN A 25 -15.06 -9.01 12.47
N SER A 26 -15.10 -10.20 13.11
CA SER A 26 -16.28 -10.63 13.87
C SER A 26 -16.54 -9.71 15.05
N SER A 27 -15.52 -9.44 15.88
CA SER A 27 -15.66 -8.54 17.03
C SER A 27 -16.05 -7.12 16.63
N GLY A 28 -15.57 -6.62 15.49
CA GLY A 28 -15.97 -5.32 14.95
C GLY A 28 -17.44 -5.29 14.52
N TYR A 29 -17.90 -6.33 13.81
CA TYR A 29 -19.30 -6.51 13.44
C TYR A 29 -20.24 -6.55 14.65
N ASP A 30 -19.88 -7.31 15.69
CA ASP A 30 -20.69 -7.41 16.90
C ASP A 30 -20.79 -6.06 17.64
N GLN A 31 -19.68 -5.32 17.79
CA GLN A 31 -19.68 -3.97 18.38
C GLN A 31 -20.57 -2.97 17.60
N ILE A 32 -20.59 -3.04 16.26
CA ILE A 32 -21.44 -2.17 15.44
C ILE A 32 -22.92 -2.60 15.53
N ARG A 33 -23.19 -3.90 15.58
CA ARG A 33 -24.55 -4.44 15.80
C ARG A 33 -25.11 -4.05 17.17
N ASP A 34 -24.28 -4.09 18.21
CA ASP A 34 -24.65 -3.68 19.58
C ASP A 34 -24.88 -2.16 19.68
N MET A 35 -24.05 -1.36 19.01
CA MET A 35 -24.28 0.09 18.86
C MET A 35 -25.64 0.38 18.19
N ARG A 36 -25.97 -0.39 17.14
CA ARG A 36 -27.23 -0.28 16.40
C ARG A 36 -28.44 -0.67 17.25
N LYS A 37 -28.37 -1.71 18.09
CA LYS A 37 -29.45 -2.08 19.04
C LYS A 37 -29.89 -0.87 19.88
N MET A 38 -28.94 -0.19 20.52
CA MET A 38 -29.20 1.04 21.31
C MET A 38 -29.82 2.17 20.48
N GLU A 39 -29.39 2.34 19.22
CA GLU A 39 -29.88 3.41 18.35
C GLU A 39 -31.35 3.22 17.92
N ARG A 40 -31.80 1.96 17.86
CA ARG A 40 -33.15 1.60 17.39
C ARG A 40 -34.22 1.83 18.43
N ILE A 41 -33.95 1.48 19.68
CA ILE A 41 -34.93 1.59 20.77
C ILE A 41 -35.10 3.07 21.17
N PRO A 42 -36.34 3.61 21.19
CA PRO A 42 -36.58 4.99 21.63
C PRO A 42 -36.29 5.15 23.12
N HIS A 43 -36.28 6.40 23.59
CA HIS A 43 -36.37 6.66 25.02
C HIS A 43 -37.76 6.25 25.52
N VAL A 44 -37.87 5.81 26.78
CA VAL A 44 -39.14 5.38 27.37
C VAL A 44 -39.28 5.98 28.77
N ASP A 45 -40.26 6.85 28.95
CA ASP A 45 -40.67 7.40 30.25
C ASP A 45 -41.05 6.30 31.25
N ALA A 46 -40.71 6.45 32.53
CA ALA A 46 -41.09 5.50 33.60
C ALA A 46 -42.60 5.21 33.66
N VAL A 47 -43.45 6.19 33.31
CA VAL A 47 -44.91 6.00 33.24
C VAL A 47 -45.35 5.14 32.05
N ALA A 48 -44.57 5.12 30.97
CA ALA A 48 -44.83 4.38 29.73
C ALA A 48 -44.30 2.94 29.76
N VAL A 49 -43.39 2.59 30.67
CA VAL A 49 -42.76 1.25 30.70
C VAL A 49 -43.80 0.11 30.72
N ILE A 50 -43.54 -0.85 29.83
CA ILE A 50 -44.22 -2.14 29.63
C ILE A 50 -43.15 -3.25 29.56
N PRO A 51 -43.51 -4.54 29.70
CA PRO A 51 -42.54 -5.62 29.54
C PRO A 51 -41.89 -5.64 28.15
N GLY A 52 -40.57 -5.80 28.08
CA GLY A 52 -39.79 -5.74 26.84
C GLY A 52 -38.49 -4.94 26.97
N GLU A 53 -37.78 -4.75 25.86
CA GLU A 53 -36.51 -4.02 25.83
C GLU A 53 -36.70 -2.50 26.00
N VAL A 54 -36.16 -1.92 27.09
CA VAL A 54 -36.33 -0.52 27.51
C VAL A 54 -35.00 0.23 27.51
N SER A 55 -35.02 1.47 27.01
CA SER A 55 -33.92 2.45 27.05
C SER A 55 -34.41 3.70 27.76
N MET A 56 -33.90 4.00 28.95
CA MET A 56 -34.36 5.15 29.73
C MET A 56 -33.23 5.80 30.53
N GLN A 57 -33.46 7.02 31.02
CA GLN A 57 -32.50 7.80 31.79
C GLN A 57 -33.22 8.58 32.87
N GLY A 58 -32.64 8.69 34.06
CA GLY A 58 -33.25 9.38 35.19
C GLY A 58 -32.32 9.50 36.38
N TRP A 59 -32.84 9.95 37.52
CA TRP A 59 -32.10 10.13 38.76
C TRP A 59 -32.22 8.88 39.66
N ALA A 60 -31.10 8.42 40.18
CA ALA A 60 -31.05 7.32 41.14
C ALA A 60 -31.65 7.76 42.50
N SER A 61 -32.59 6.97 43.03
CA SER A 61 -33.43 7.33 44.17
C SER A 61 -33.67 6.10 45.07
N SER A 62 -33.74 6.30 46.38
CA SER A 62 -33.74 5.18 47.33
C SER A 62 -34.98 4.28 47.23
N ALA A 63 -34.75 2.97 47.15
CA ALA A 63 -35.76 1.94 47.31
C ALA A 63 -35.95 1.50 48.78
N GLY A 64 -35.34 2.20 49.75
CA GLY A 64 -35.42 1.93 51.19
C GLY A 64 -34.22 1.17 51.77
N ASN A 65 -33.18 0.92 50.98
CA ASN A 65 -31.88 0.40 51.44
C ASN A 65 -30.75 1.20 50.79
N THR A 66 -29.61 1.29 51.47
CA THR A 66 -28.33 1.81 50.97
C THR A 66 -27.21 0.84 51.37
N VAL A 67 -26.08 0.90 50.65
CA VAL A 67 -24.78 0.35 51.07
C VAL A 67 -23.82 1.50 51.36
N ARG A 68 -22.66 1.22 51.98
CA ARG A 68 -21.63 2.23 52.25
C ARG A 68 -20.36 1.97 51.44
N GLY A 69 -19.73 3.05 50.97
CA GLY A 69 -18.41 3.00 50.35
C GLY A 69 -17.35 2.47 51.32
N GLN A 70 -16.55 1.51 50.86
CA GLN A 70 -15.56 0.78 51.66
C GLN A 70 -14.47 1.67 52.27
N PHE A 71 -14.12 2.76 51.60
CA PHE A 71 -13.07 3.70 52.01
C PHE A 71 -13.61 5.11 52.28
N SER A 72 -14.66 5.54 51.57
CA SER A 72 -15.29 6.86 51.76
C SER A 72 -16.35 6.89 52.86
N GLY A 73 -16.96 5.75 53.20
CA GLY A 73 -18.09 5.64 54.11
C GLY A 73 -19.41 6.24 53.59
N ALA A 74 -19.45 6.78 52.35
CA ALA A 74 -20.62 7.44 51.78
C ALA A 74 -21.76 6.45 51.48
N GLU A 75 -23.01 6.88 51.66
CA GLU A 75 -24.18 6.04 51.39
C GLU A 75 -24.57 6.09 49.92
N CYS A 76 -24.70 4.90 49.31
CA CYS A 76 -24.84 4.71 47.87
C CYS A 76 -25.71 3.47 47.58
N PHE A 77 -26.09 3.26 46.32
CA PHE A 77 -26.80 2.07 45.85
C PHE A 77 -25.86 1.00 45.27
N TYR A 78 -24.72 1.43 44.73
CA TYR A 78 -23.67 0.58 44.21
C TYR A 78 -22.32 1.18 44.62
N VAL A 79 -21.36 0.34 44.99
CA VAL A 79 -19.94 0.66 45.05
C VAL A 79 -19.10 -0.49 44.53
N HIS A 80 -18.20 -0.20 43.60
CA HIS A 80 -17.04 -1.02 43.29
C HIS A 80 -15.80 -0.34 43.90
N TRP A 81 -14.92 -1.12 44.53
CA TRP A 81 -13.69 -0.61 45.15
C TRP A 81 -12.46 -1.39 44.73
N LEU A 82 -11.32 -0.70 44.77
CA LEU A 82 -10.00 -1.24 44.44
C LEU A 82 -8.95 -0.68 45.42
N GLU A 83 -8.28 -1.55 46.16
CA GLU A 83 -7.04 -1.24 46.88
C GLU A 83 -5.84 -1.70 46.06
N GLU A 84 -4.90 -0.79 45.81
CA GLU A 84 -3.68 -1.04 45.05
C GLU A 84 -2.44 -0.66 45.87
N GLU A 85 -1.36 -1.42 45.74
CA GLU A 85 -0.06 -1.15 46.33
C GLU A 85 0.99 -0.85 45.26
N GLU A 86 1.77 0.21 45.43
CA GLU A 86 2.91 0.53 44.58
C GLU A 86 4.05 -0.46 44.86
N ARG A 87 4.38 -1.25 43.83
CA ARG A 87 5.47 -2.22 43.82
C ARG A 87 6.48 -1.85 42.73
N THR A 88 7.74 -2.17 42.97
CA THR A 88 8.82 -1.95 42.00
C THR A 88 9.18 -3.30 41.36
N ASP A 89 9.31 -3.36 40.04
CA ASP A 89 9.81 -4.55 39.34
C ASP A 89 11.35 -4.68 39.46
N SER A 90 11.92 -5.76 38.93
CA SER A 90 13.37 -6.00 38.96
C SER A 90 14.20 -5.05 38.07
N ASP A 91 13.55 -4.36 37.13
CA ASP A 91 14.18 -3.37 36.25
C ASP A 91 14.17 -1.96 36.89
N GLY A 92 13.40 -1.75 37.96
CA GLY A 92 13.28 -0.50 38.70
C GLY A 92 12.03 0.32 38.37
N ASP A 93 11.13 -0.18 37.52
CA ASP A 93 9.88 0.52 37.18
C ASP A 93 8.83 0.28 38.28
N THR A 94 8.13 1.33 38.71
CA THR A 94 7.00 1.19 39.64
C THR A 94 5.68 0.91 38.90
N TYR A 95 4.90 0.00 39.47
CA TYR A 95 3.56 -0.35 39.01
C TYR A 95 2.62 -0.50 40.21
N TRP A 96 1.33 -0.41 39.95
CA TRP A 96 0.29 -0.61 40.96
C TRP A 96 -0.23 -2.03 40.84
N ALA A 97 -0.21 -2.76 41.96
CA ALA A 97 -0.69 -4.13 42.07
C ALA A 97 -1.97 -4.16 42.92
N THR A 98 -3.04 -4.77 42.41
CA THR A 98 -4.26 -5.01 43.18
C THR A 98 -3.95 -5.83 44.44
N ILE A 99 -4.46 -5.37 45.58
CA ILE A 99 -4.39 -6.04 46.89
C ILE A 99 -5.77 -6.59 47.26
N ASP A 100 -6.80 -5.77 47.09
CA ASP A 100 -8.20 -6.11 47.33
C ASP A 100 -9.07 -5.46 46.26
N GLU A 101 -10.12 -6.16 45.85
CA GLU A 101 -11.06 -5.73 44.82
C GLU A 101 -12.44 -6.33 45.11
N GLY A 102 -13.49 -5.52 45.06
CA GLY A 102 -14.82 -6.01 45.37
C GLY A 102 -15.94 -5.06 44.98
N THR A 103 -17.17 -5.54 45.22
CA THR A 103 -18.40 -4.83 44.87
C THR A 103 -19.46 -5.06 45.94
N HIS A 104 -20.12 -3.99 46.37
CA HIS A 104 -21.29 -4.02 47.23
C HIS A 104 -22.42 -3.22 46.58
N HIS A 105 -23.63 -3.76 46.62
CA HIS A 105 -24.78 -3.10 46.03
C HIS A 105 -26.09 -3.48 46.75
N VAL A 106 -27.08 -2.61 46.65
CA VAL A 106 -28.46 -2.92 47.05
C VAL A 106 -29.07 -3.91 46.05
N PRO A 107 -30.06 -4.73 46.44
CA PRO A 107 -30.75 -5.62 45.49
C PRO A 107 -31.56 -4.82 44.46
N PHE A 108 -32.14 -3.69 44.86
CA PHE A 108 -32.87 -2.76 44.00
C PHE A 108 -32.66 -1.32 44.46
N PHE A 109 -32.55 -0.39 43.51
CA PHE A 109 -32.76 1.05 43.71
C PHE A 109 -33.89 1.53 42.77
N LYS A 110 -34.30 2.80 42.84
CA LYS A 110 -35.23 3.38 41.86
C LYS A 110 -34.47 4.24 40.85
N LEU A 111 -34.89 4.19 39.59
CA LEU A 111 -34.62 5.26 38.63
C LEU A 111 -35.89 6.09 38.48
N GLN A 112 -35.76 7.41 38.64
CA GLN A 112 -36.86 8.36 38.65
C GLN A 112 -36.70 9.39 37.52
N ASP A 113 -37.80 9.73 36.86
CA ASP A 113 -37.88 10.82 35.87
C ASP A 113 -39.06 11.75 36.22
N ASP A 114 -39.38 12.69 35.34
CA ASP A 114 -40.47 13.65 35.51
C ASP A 114 -41.88 13.01 35.47
N THR A 115 -41.98 11.74 35.02
CA THR A 115 -43.24 11.01 34.86
C THR A 115 -43.51 9.98 35.96
N GLY A 116 -42.46 9.45 36.60
CA GLY A 116 -42.58 8.43 37.62
C GLY A 116 -41.25 7.83 38.07
N SER A 117 -41.30 6.61 38.61
CA SER A 117 -40.09 5.87 39.01
C SER A 117 -40.25 4.36 38.83
N ILE A 118 -39.20 3.69 38.34
CA ILE A 118 -39.12 2.24 38.19
C ILE A 118 -38.02 1.65 39.07
N LEU A 119 -38.15 0.38 39.48
CA LEU A 119 -37.08 -0.32 40.20
C LEU A 119 -36.02 -0.86 39.23
N ILE A 120 -34.74 -0.71 39.55
CA ILE A 120 -33.62 -1.32 38.81
C ILE A 120 -32.97 -2.41 39.67
N SER A 121 -32.83 -3.60 39.09
CA SER A 121 -32.03 -4.71 39.63
C SER A 121 -30.54 -4.47 39.36
N LEU A 122 -29.68 -4.58 40.37
CA LEU A 122 -28.21 -4.54 40.18
C LEU A 122 -27.60 -5.94 39.97
N ASN A 123 -28.42 -7.00 39.97
CA ASN A 123 -27.95 -8.36 39.71
C ASN A 123 -27.54 -8.54 38.24
N GLY A 124 -26.32 -9.07 38.02
CA GLY A 124 -25.84 -9.46 36.68
C GLY A 124 -25.29 -8.33 35.81
N ILE A 125 -25.08 -7.13 36.37
CA ILE A 125 -24.51 -5.98 35.66
C ILE A 125 -23.32 -5.38 36.42
N SER A 126 -22.31 -4.95 35.68
CA SER A 126 -21.25 -4.04 36.16
C SER A 126 -21.49 -2.67 35.54
N PRO A 127 -21.81 -1.61 36.32
CA PRO A 127 -22.09 -0.29 35.76
C PRO A 127 -20.85 0.39 35.18
N ASP A 128 -21.02 1.17 34.10
CA ASP A 128 -19.99 2.07 33.54
C ASP A 128 -20.16 3.48 34.12
N ILE A 129 -19.40 3.76 35.17
CA ILE A 129 -19.55 4.92 36.07
C ILE A 129 -18.18 5.57 36.31
N LYS A 130 -18.13 6.85 36.70
CA LYS A 130 -16.86 7.51 37.02
C LYS A 130 -16.33 7.05 38.39
N ARG A 131 -15.09 7.45 38.69
CA ARG A 131 -14.43 7.19 39.98
C ARG A 131 -14.60 8.39 40.91
N ASP A 132 -15.49 8.26 41.88
CA ASP A 132 -15.89 9.31 42.81
C ASP A 132 -14.88 9.51 43.95
N TYR A 133 -14.24 8.42 44.40
CA TYR A 133 -13.24 8.47 45.47
C TYR A 133 -11.85 8.06 44.99
N ARG A 134 -10.84 8.81 45.42
CA ARG A 134 -9.44 8.40 45.28
C ARG A 134 -8.58 8.99 46.39
N GLN A 135 -7.95 8.14 47.19
CA GLN A 135 -6.96 8.53 48.20
C GLN A 135 -5.67 7.73 48.02
N THR A 136 -4.53 8.35 48.32
CA THR A 136 -3.22 7.67 48.34
C THR A 136 -2.55 7.91 49.69
N THR A 137 -2.17 6.84 50.38
CA THR A 137 -1.60 6.86 51.72
C THR A 137 -0.32 6.02 51.72
N GLY A 138 0.84 6.68 51.77
CA GLY A 138 2.13 6.01 51.59
C GLY A 138 2.22 5.35 50.21
N ARG A 139 2.46 4.03 50.18
CA ARG A 139 2.48 3.23 48.94
C ARG A 139 1.12 2.64 48.55
N ARG A 140 0.04 2.89 49.28
CA ARG A 140 -1.29 2.33 49.00
C ARG A 140 -2.22 3.36 48.41
N ARG A 141 -3.10 2.91 47.50
CA ARG A 141 -4.07 3.72 46.79
C ARG A 141 -5.44 3.05 46.86
N TYR A 142 -6.41 3.87 47.24
CA TYR A 142 -7.80 3.48 47.48
C TYR A 142 -8.66 4.19 46.43
N SER A 143 -9.41 3.42 45.65
CA SER A 143 -10.32 3.95 44.61
C SER A 143 -11.73 3.40 44.80
N GLU A 144 -12.75 4.24 44.60
CA GLU A 144 -14.16 3.80 44.54
C GLU A 144 -14.86 4.40 43.33
N TRP A 145 -15.80 3.63 42.79
CA TRP A 145 -16.77 4.01 41.76
C TRP A 145 -18.16 3.71 42.30
N ARG A 146 -19.07 4.68 42.34
CA ARG A 146 -20.37 4.56 43.02
C ARG A 146 -21.57 4.94 42.15
N ILE A 147 -22.75 4.54 42.62
CA ILE A 147 -24.04 5.15 42.24
C ILE A 147 -24.65 5.74 43.51
N ASP A 148 -24.59 7.06 43.65
CA ASP A 148 -25.08 7.84 44.79
C ASP A 148 -26.54 8.33 44.56
N GLU A 149 -27.21 8.80 45.62
CA GLU A 149 -28.56 9.35 45.50
C GLU A 149 -28.57 10.71 44.77
N GLY A 150 -29.52 10.88 43.83
CA GLY A 150 -29.60 12.04 42.94
C GLY A 150 -28.68 11.98 41.72
N GLN A 151 -27.83 10.96 41.57
CA GLN A 151 -26.97 10.79 40.40
C GLN A 151 -27.82 10.44 39.17
N ASN A 152 -27.53 11.08 38.02
CA ASN A 152 -28.21 10.78 36.76
C ASN A 152 -27.60 9.51 36.13
N VAL A 153 -28.43 8.55 35.77
CA VAL A 153 -28.05 7.22 35.29
C VAL A 153 -28.89 6.84 34.06
N PHE A 154 -28.21 6.37 33.02
CA PHE A 154 -28.79 5.73 31.84
C PHE A 154 -28.88 4.20 32.06
N ALA A 155 -30.01 3.61 31.67
CA ALA A 155 -30.24 2.17 31.72
C ALA A 155 -30.78 1.64 30.38
N PHE A 156 -30.12 0.61 29.83
CA PHE A 156 -30.60 -0.19 28.70
C PHE A 156 -30.79 -1.63 29.19
N ALA A 157 -32.05 -2.04 29.34
CA ALA A 157 -32.44 -3.17 30.18
C ALA A 157 -33.68 -3.92 29.64
N MET A 158 -33.96 -5.10 30.19
CA MET A 158 -35.25 -5.77 30.03
C MET A 158 -36.20 -5.33 31.14
N ALA A 159 -37.41 -4.86 30.79
CA ALA A 159 -38.47 -4.61 31.75
C ALA A 159 -39.29 -5.87 32.03
N GLU A 160 -39.44 -6.20 33.31
CA GLU A 160 -40.22 -7.34 33.80
C GLU A 160 -41.43 -6.89 34.62
N ALA A 161 -42.56 -7.57 34.44
CA ALA A 161 -43.74 -7.40 35.28
C ALA A 161 -43.54 -8.03 36.67
N ARG A 162 -43.93 -7.30 37.72
CA ARG A 162 -43.90 -7.76 39.11
C ARG A 162 -45.26 -7.65 39.77
N SER A 163 -45.40 -8.24 40.95
CA SER A 163 -46.62 -8.17 41.78
C SER A 163 -47.03 -6.74 42.17
N LYS A 164 -46.13 -5.76 42.05
CA LYS A 164 -46.40 -4.32 42.12
C LYS A 164 -45.54 -3.59 41.08
N GLY A 165 -46.14 -3.22 39.95
CA GLY A 165 -45.47 -2.47 38.89
C GLY A 165 -44.45 -3.29 38.09
N HIS A 166 -43.41 -2.62 37.58
CA HIS A 166 -42.36 -3.21 36.77
C HIS A 166 -40.99 -3.03 37.42
N ALA A 167 -40.00 -3.82 36.98
CA ALA A 167 -38.59 -3.59 37.29
C ALA A 167 -37.70 -3.85 36.07
N LEU A 168 -36.60 -3.12 35.97
CA LEU A 168 -35.55 -3.35 34.98
C LEU A 168 -34.56 -4.41 35.46
N THR A 169 -34.21 -5.34 34.58
CA THR A 169 -33.21 -6.40 34.82
C THR A 169 -32.23 -6.50 33.65
N PHE A 170 -31.05 -7.06 33.93
CA PHE A 170 -29.95 -7.22 32.97
C PHE A 170 -29.62 -8.69 32.68
N THR A 171 -30.33 -9.61 33.34
CA THR A 171 -30.09 -11.07 33.30
C THR A 171 -30.89 -11.81 32.23
N GLN A 172 -31.93 -11.19 31.66
CA GLN A 172 -32.70 -11.80 30.57
C GLN A 172 -32.04 -11.53 29.22
N SER A 173 -32.04 -12.53 28.34
CA SER A 173 -31.71 -12.36 26.92
C SER A 173 -32.83 -11.62 26.17
N GLY A 174 -32.47 -10.80 25.20
CA GLY A 174 -33.39 -10.02 24.37
C GLY A 174 -32.64 -9.21 23.32
N TYR A 175 -33.34 -8.39 22.52
CA TYR A 175 -32.71 -7.55 21.51
C TYR A 175 -32.24 -6.19 22.06
N TYR A 176 -31.37 -6.26 23.08
CA TYR A 176 -30.74 -5.10 23.70
C TYR A 176 -29.28 -5.42 24.05
N VAL A 177 -28.62 -4.50 24.75
CA VAL A 177 -27.30 -4.69 25.37
C VAL A 177 -27.45 -4.28 26.82
N PRO A 178 -27.18 -5.14 27.82
CA PRO A 178 -27.33 -4.77 29.21
C PRO A 178 -26.31 -3.69 29.59
N ILE A 179 -26.80 -2.47 29.83
CA ILE A 179 -25.98 -1.30 30.17
C ILE A 179 -26.63 -0.56 31.34
N LEU A 180 -25.84 -0.25 32.36
CA LEU A 180 -26.17 0.73 33.39
C LEU A 180 -24.98 1.70 33.47
N SER A 181 -25.21 3.01 33.33
CA SER A 181 -24.09 3.96 33.19
C SER A 181 -24.43 5.36 33.69
N GLU A 182 -23.42 6.09 34.16
CA GLU A 182 -23.52 7.54 34.41
C GLU A 182 -23.44 8.37 33.12
N TYR A 183 -22.96 7.77 32.02
CA TYR A 183 -22.87 8.41 30.71
C TYR A 183 -24.21 8.32 29.95
N ASP A 184 -24.45 9.28 29.06
CA ASP A 184 -25.65 9.29 28.24
C ASP A 184 -25.66 8.20 27.15
N ALA A 185 -26.85 7.88 26.65
CA ALA A 185 -27.05 6.90 25.58
C ALA A 185 -26.27 7.22 24.29
N LEU A 186 -25.89 8.49 24.06
CA LEU A 186 -25.04 8.88 22.94
C LEU A 186 -23.57 8.52 23.16
N THR A 187 -23.05 8.66 24.39
CA THR A 187 -21.68 8.29 24.73
C THR A 187 -21.49 6.77 24.72
N ALA A 188 -22.44 6.01 25.27
CA ALA A 188 -22.44 4.54 25.20
C ALA A 188 -22.41 4.03 23.74
N ARG A 189 -23.30 4.56 22.88
CA ARG A 189 -23.30 4.26 21.44
C ARG A 189 -22.00 4.66 20.75
N ARG A 190 -21.48 5.87 21.02
CA ARG A 190 -20.21 6.34 20.45
C ARG A 190 -19.05 5.41 20.81
N GLY A 191 -18.99 4.91 22.05
CA GLY A 191 -17.94 3.99 22.52
C GLY A 191 -17.90 2.69 21.69
N GLN A 192 -19.04 2.04 21.52
CA GLN A 192 -19.15 0.80 20.74
C GLN A 192 -18.93 1.05 19.24
N GLY A 193 -19.55 2.08 18.65
CA GLY A 193 -19.38 2.41 17.23
C GLY A 193 -17.94 2.78 16.86
N THR A 194 -17.25 3.52 17.73
CA THR A 194 -15.81 3.80 17.59
C THR A 194 -15.00 2.50 17.64
N SER A 195 -15.22 1.67 18.66
CA SER A 195 -14.47 0.41 18.87
C SER A 195 -14.65 -0.56 17.70
N GLY A 196 -15.89 -0.71 17.23
CA GLY A 196 -16.22 -1.57 16.09
C GLY A 196 -15.55 -1.12 14.78
N VAL A 197 -15.55 0.18 14.47
CA VAL A 197 -14.84 0.71 13.29
C VAL A 197 -13.32 0.50 13.39
N PHE A 198 -12.70 0.68 14.56
CA PHE A 198 -11.27 0.39 14.72
C PHE A 198 -10.94 -1.11 14.63
N LEU A 199 -11.85 -2.00 15.03
CA LEU A 199 -11.72 -3.44 14.84
C LEU A 199 -11.87 -3.86 13.37
N THR A 200 -12.87 -3.32 12.64
CA THR A 200 -13.01 -3.49 11.18
C THR A 200 -11.83 -2.88 10.41
N LEU A 201 -11.22 -1.81 10.91
CA LEU A 201 -9.99 -1.28 10.34
C LEU A 201 -8.79 -2.21 10.60
N GLY A 202 -8.67 -2.72 11.81
CA GLY A 202 -7.65 -3.69 12.20
C GLY A 202 -7.73 -5.00 11.40
N SER A 203 -8.94 -5.48 11.12
CA SER A 203 -9.15 -6.68 10.31
C SER A 203 -8.64 -6.50 8.87
N LEU A 204 -9.00 -5.39 8.22
CA LEU A 204 -8.59 -5.09 6.85
C LEU A 204 -7.08 -4.89 6.75
N LEU A 205 -6.44 -4.22 7.72
CA LEU A 205 -4.98 -4.16 7.83
C LEU A 205 -4.37 -5.57 7.91
N CYS A 206 -4.88 -6.41 8.80
CA CYS A 206 -4.43 -7.78 8.98
C CYS A 206 -4.59 -8.62 7.70
N PHE A 207 -5.68 -8.48 6.96
CA PHE A 207 -5.86 -9.15 5.67
C PHE A 207 -4.88 -8.63 4.59
N ILE A 208 -4.69 -7.32 4.47
CA ILE A 208 -3.77 -6.69 3.50
C ILE A 208 -2.34 -7.18 3.74
N PHE A 209 -1.85 -7.11 4.99
CA PHE A 209 -0.49 -7.53 5.33
C PHE A 209 -0.33 -9.05 5.37
N GLY A 210 -1.37 -9.81 5.74
CA GLY A 210 -1.40 -11.27 5.65
C GLY A 210 -1.18 -11.76 4.21
N ILE A 211 -1.96 -11.24 3.25
CA ILE A 211 -1.78 -11.52 1.82
C ILE A 211 -0.40 -11.07 1.35
N LEU A 212 0.08 -9.89 1.77
CA LEU A 212 1.40 -9.38 1.38
C LEU A 212 2.54 -10.35 1.74
N PHE A 213 2.55 -10.87 2.97
CA PHE A 213 3.58 -11.81 3.41
C PHE A 213 3.44 -13.19 2.74
N ILE A 214 2.22 -13.65 2.45
CA ILE A 214 1.98 -14.85 1.64
C ILE A 214 2.51 -14.65 0.20
N CYS A 215 2.27 -13.49 -0.42
CA CYS A 215 2.87 -13.15 -1.72
C CYS A 215 4.40 -13.14 -1.66
N PHE A 216 5.00 -12.60 -0.61
CA PHE A 216 6.47 -12.61 -0.44
C PHE A 216 7.04 -14.02 -0.27
N LEU A 217 6.36 -14.90 0.46
CA LEU A 217 6.71 -16.32 0.60
C LEU A 217 6.68 -17.03 -0.76
N LEU A 218 5.63 -16.80 -1.56
CA LEU A 218 5.41 -17.38 -2.88
C LEU A 218 6.19 -16.67 -4.02
N LYS A 219 7.07 -15.70 -3.70
CA LYS A 219 7.75 -14.79 -4.67
C LYS A 219 6.81 -14.03 -5.62
N ILE A 220 5.52 -13.90 -5.30
CA ILE A 220 4.56 -13.09 -6.06
C ILE A 220 4.89 -11.61 -5.86
N HIS A 221 5.27 -10.95 -6.95
CA HIS A 221 5.81 -9.59 -6.95
C HIS A 221 5.26 -8.73 -8.11
N ARG A 222 4.23 -9.21 -8.81
CA ARG A 222 3.47 -8.45 -9.80
C ARG A 222 2.36 -7.67 -9.07
N LEU A 223 2.42 -6.33 -9.12
CA LEU A 223 1.51 -5.48 -8.34
C LEU A 223 0.04 -5.81 -8.56
N LEU A 224 -0.38 -5.93 -9.83
CA LEU A 224 -1.79 -6.15 -10.17
C LEU A 224 -2.33 -7.50 -9.63
N VAL A 225 -1.50 -8.54 -9.54
CA VAL A 225 -1.91 -9.84 -8.98
C VAL A 225 -2.17 -9.71 -7.48
N PHE A 226 -1.23 -9.11 -6.74
CA PHE A 226 -1.40 -8.82 -5.31
C PHE A 226 -2.63 -7.95 -5.07
N LEU A 227 -2.78 -6.88 -5.84
CA LEU A 227 -3.85 -5.90 -5.64
C LEU A 227 -5.23 -6.49 -6.01
N SER A 228 -5.34 -7.33 -7.04
CA SER A 228 -6.58 -8.08 -7.33
C SER A 228 -7.01 -8.98 -6.17
N ILE A 229 -6.09 -9.72 -5.56
CA ILE A 229 -6.39 -10.61 -4.42
C ILE A 229 -6.85 -9.79 -3.21
N VAL A 230 -6.12 -8.72 -2.88
CA VAL A 230 -6.47 -7.81 -1.77
C VAL A 230 -7.79 -7.10 -2.01
N SER A 231 -8.04 -6.59 -3.22
CA SER A 231 -9.28 -5.88 -3.53
C SER A 231 -10.49 -6.80 -3.58
N ALA A 232 -10.34 -8.04 -4.07
CA ALA A 232 -11.40 -9.03 -4.02
C ALA A 232 -11.75 -9.42 -2.57
N LEU A 233 -10.76 -9.62 -1.70
CA LEU A 233 -11.01 -9.96 -0.29
C LEU A 233 -11.62 -8.78 0.48
N ASN A 234 -11.10 -7.56 0.31
CA ASN A 234 -11.62 -6.36 0.96
C ASN A 234 -13.07 -6.06 0.54
N LEU A 235 -13.35 -6.15 -0.77
CA LEU A 235 -14.70 -6.07 -1.32
C LEU A 235 -15.62 -7.13 -0.71
N LEU A 236 -15.20 -8.41 -0.73
CA LEU A 236 -16.00 -9.51 -0.18
C LEU A 236 -16.30 -9.33 1.31
N VAL A 237 -15.30 -9.01 2.13
CA VAL A 237 -15.46 -8.84 3.59
C VAL A 237 -16.43 -7.71 3.91
N LEU A 238 -16.25 -6.53 3.32
CA LEU A 238 -17.11 -5.38 3.59
C LEU A 238 -18.50 -5.52 2.95
N PHE A 239 -18.61 -6.17 1.79
CA PHE A 239 -19.90 -6.44 1.15
C PHE A 239 -20.74 -7.44 1.96
N VAL A 240 -20.14 -8.57 2.36
CA VAL A 240 -20.82 -9.57 3.20
C VAL A 240 -21.18 -8.98 4.57
N MET A 241 -20.29 -8.19 5.18
CA MET A 241 -20.58 -7.46 6.42
C MET A 241 -21.80 -6.54 6.25
N GLY A 242 -21.84 -5.72 5.18
CA GLY A 242 -22.95 -4.81 4.90
C GLY A 242 -24.29 -5.54 4.68
N VAL A 243 -24.30 -6.62 3.89
CA VAL A 243 -25.51 -7.41 3.62
C VAL A 243 -26.00 -8.16 4.86
N LEU A 244 -25.11 -8.80 5.62
CA LEU A 244 -25.49 -9.51 6.85
C LEU A 244 -25.99 -8.54 7.93
N MET A 245 -25.32 -7.39 8.10
CA MET A 245 -25.76 -6.37 9.04
C MET A 245 -27.14 -5.85 8.65
N MET A 246 -27.36 -5.53 7.37
CA MET A 246 -28.68 -5.10 6.86
C MET A 246 -29.78 -6.12 7.08
N LYS A 247 -29.48 -7.42 6.92
CA LYS A 247 -30.46 -8.49 7.15
C LYS A 247 -30.85 -8.59 8.62
N ALA A 248 -29.86 -8.71 9.51
CA ALA A 248 -30.09 -8.71 10.95
C ALA A 248 -30.83 -7.43 11.40
N ASP A 249 -30.40 -6.27 10.90
CA ASP A 249 -31.06 -4.99 11.15
C ASP A 249 -32.57 -5.03 10.85
N LEU A 250 -32.99 -5.58 9.71
CA LEU A 250 -34.41 -5.60 9.39
C LEU A 250 -35.16 -6.71 10.17
N GLU A 251 -34.58 -7.90 10.29
CA GLU A 251 -35.21 -9.04 11.00
C GLU A 251 -35.38 -8.76 12.50
N ASP A 252 -34.28 -8.44 13.20
CA ASP A 252 -34.29 -8.15 14.64
C ASP A 252 -35.24 -6.99 14.97
N GLY A 253 -35.27 -5.97 14.09
CA GLY A 253 -36.09 -4.77 14.25
C GLY A 253 -37.58 -5.05 14.09
N TYR A 254 -37.93 -5.95 13.17
CA TYR A 254 -39.30 -6.41 12.95
C TYR A 254 -39.79 -7.29 14.10
N GLU A 255 -39.01 -8.29 14.53
CA GLU A 255 -39.37 -9.17 15.65
C GLU A 255 -39.55 -8.40 16.97
N ARG A 256 -38.67 -7.44 17.26
CA ARG A 256 -38.82 -6.58 18.45
C ARG A 256 -40.11 -5.79 18.40
N LEU A 257 -40.44 -5.22 17.23
CA LEU A 257 -41.63 -4.39 17.08
C LEU A 257 -42.94 -5.20 17.23
N ASP A 258 -42.99 -6.43 16.72
CA ASP A 258 -44.12 -7.35 16.95
C ASP A 258 -44.28 -7.71 18.45
N ARG A 259 -43.19 -8.08 19.15
CA ARG A 259 -43.24 -8.29 20.62
C ARG A 259 -43.78 -7.04 21.35
N HIS A 260 -43.22 -5.89 21.02
CA HIS A 260 -43.57 -4.61 21.64
C HIS A 260 -45.02 -4.18 21.34
N GLN A 261 -45.52 -4.40 20.11
CA GLN A 261 -46.94 -4.20 19.76
C GLN A 261 -47.89 -5.04 20.63
N ARG A 262 -47.53 -6.31 20.92
CA ARG A 262 -48.33 -7.21 21.78
C ARG A 262 -48.35 -6.71 23.23
N SER A 263 -47.17 -6.50 23.82
CA SER A 263 -47.04 -6.01 25.21
C SER A 263 -47.68 -4.64 25.42
N ALA A 264 -47.61 -3.75 24.43
CA ALA A 264 -48.27 -2.45 24.46
C ALA A 264 -49.81 -2.58 24.38
N ARG A 265 -50.33 -3.47 23.52
CA ARG A 265 -51.77 -3.78 23.45
C ARG A 265 -52.26 -4.33 24.79
N GLU A 266 -51.63 -5.38 25.31
CA GLU A 266 -52.00 -6.03 26.58
C GLU A 266 -51.99 -5.03 27.75
N ALA A 267 -50.95 -4.20 27.85
CA ALA A 267 -50.87 -3.17 28.88
C ALA A 267 -52.00 -2.13 28.79
N VAL A 268 -52.34 -1.66 27.58
CA VAL A 268 -53.39 -0.65 27.39
C VAL A 268 -54.79 -1.26 27.54
N GLU A 269 -55.05 -2.45 27.01
CA GLU A 269 -56.33 -3.17 27.15
C GLU A 269 -56.62 -3.50 28.63
N SER A 270 -55.59 -3.82 29.43
CA SER A 270 -55.75 -4.00 30.89
C SER A 270 -56.21 -2.73 31.64
N ILE A 271 -55.97 -1.54 31.06
CA ILE A 271 -56.39 -0.25 31.63
C ILE A 271 -57.76 0.20 31.06
N LEU A 272 -58.07 -0.15 29.81
CA LEU A 272 -59.33 0.16 29.12
C LEU A 272 -60.49 -0.81 29.44
N GLY A 273 -60.19 -2.05 29.80
CA GLY A 273 -61.19 -3.11 29.99
C GLY A 273 -62.02 -3.44 28.75
N SER A 274 -61.54 -3.11 27.55
CA SER A 274 -62.27 -3.24 26.27
C SER A 274 -61.36 -3.01 25.07
N ASP A 275 -61.78 -3.48 23.89
CA ASP A 275 -61.05 -3.49 22.62
C ASP A 275 -60.29 -2.18 22.30
N LEU A 276 -59.05 -2.31 21.85
CA LEU A 276 -58.15 -1.20 21.55
C LEU A 276 -58.13 -0.80 20.06
N ASN A 277 -58.44 0.47 19.80
CA ASN A 277 -58.11 1.15 18.56
C ASN A 277 -57.14 2.31 18.85
N TRP A 278 -55.90 2.20 18.36
CA TRP A 278 -54.83 3.17 18.63
C TRP A 278 -55.11 4.58 18.07
N VAL A 279 -55.89 4.72 17.00
CA VAL A 279 -56.13 6.00 16.33
C VAL A 279 -57.15 6.84 17.09
N SER A 280 -58.21 6.22 17.63
CA SER A 280 -59.22 6.92 18.44
C SER A 280 -58.89 6.96 19.94
N LEU A 281 -57.86 6.24 20.39
CA LEU A 281 -57.43 6.17 21.79
C LEU A 281 -57.29 7.56 22.48
N PRO A 282 -56.67 8.60 21.88
CA PRO A 282 -56.47 9.89 22.55
C PRO A 282 -57.77 10.65 22.86
N GLN A 283 -58.85 10.39 22.12
CA GLN A 283 -60.18 10.93 22.41
C GLN A 283 -60.87 10.13 23.52
N ARG A 284 -60.72 8.79 23.48
CA ARG A 284 -61.38 7.87 24.41
C ARG A 284 -60.91 8.02 25.87
N VAL A 285 -59.64 8.38 26.09
CA VAL A 285 -59.05 8.52 27.45
C VAL A 285 -59.14 9.93 28.05
N GLN A 286 -59.83 10.88 27.41
CA GLN A 286 -59.87 12.28 27.92
C GLN A 286 -60.50 12.39 29.31
N GLY A 287 -61.49 11.56 29.63
CA GLY A 287 -62.15 11.49 30.95
C GLY A 287 -61.50 10.54 31.95
N PHE A 288 -60.30 10.01 31.68
CA PHE A 288 -59.57 9.19 32.64
C PHE A 288 -58.77 10.09 33.60
N ALA A 289 -58.59 9.64 34.85
CA ALA A 289 -57.71 10.30 35.81
C ALA A 289 -56.28 10.44 35.24
N ASP A 290 -55.62 11.57 35.52
CA ASP A 290 -54.43 12.01 34.78
C ASP A 290 -53.30 10.98 34.77
N SER A 291 -53.06 10.25 35.87
CA SER A 291 -52.04 9.19 35.93
C SER A 291 -52.35 7.98 35.03
N LYS A 292 -53.63 7.60 34.89
CA LYS A 292 -54.05 6.56 33.93
C LYS A 292 -53.96 7.06 32.49
N ARG A 293 -54.35 8.32 32.27
CA ARG A 293 -54.33 8.98 30.96
C ARG A 293 -52.89 9.13 30.46
N ALA A 294 -51.98 9.63 31.29
CA ALA A 294 -50.55 9.76 30.99
C ALA A 294 -49.94 8.41 30.62
N ARG A 295 -50.17 7.36 31.42
CA ARG A 295 -49.69 6.01 31.11
C ARG A 295 -50.16 5.49 29.75
N VAL A 296 -51.45 5.58 29.47
CA VAL A 296 -52.02 5.07 28.21
C VAL A 296 -51.56 5.87 26.98
N LEU A 297 -51.34 7.18 27.14
CA LEU A 297 -50.80 8.02 26.06
C LEU A 297 -49.29 7.79 25.86
N GLY A 298 -48.51 7.64 26.93
CA GLY A 298 -47.08 7.34 26.87
C GLY A 298 -46.79 6.02 26.16
N ILE A 299 -47.52 4.94 26.51
CA ILE A 299 -47.40 3.63 25.83
C ILE A 299 -47.72 3.76 24.32
N ARG A 300 -48.71 4.59 23.96
CA ARG A 300 -49.02 4.88 22.54
C ARG A 300 -47.91 5.68 21.85
N GLN A 301 -47.26 6.62 22.55
CA GLN A 301 -46.21 7.47 22.01
C GLN A 301 -44.91 6.68 21.77
N ASP A 302 -44.50 5.85 22.72
CA ASP A 302 -43.38 4.91 22.58
C ASP A 302 -43.62 3.93 21.41
N LEU A 303 -44.79 3.29 21.37
CA LEU A 303 -45.15 2.38 20.27
C LEU A 303 -45.16 3.07 18.91
N ALA A 304 -45.60 4.34 18.83
CA ALA A 304 -45.54 5.13 17.61
C ALA A 304 -44.09 5.45 17.22
N ALA A 305 -43.26 5.86 18.17
CA ALA A 305 -41.83 6.09 17.95
C ALA A 305 -41.11 4.85 17.44
N ALA A 306 -41.35 3.69 18.06
CA ALA A 306 -40.82 2.41 17.63
C ALA A 306 -41.30 2.00 16.21
N THR A 307 -42.58 2.21 15.91
CA THR A 307 -43.17 1.89 14.59
C THR A 307 -42.61 2.75 13.47
N GLU A 308 -42.55 4.08 13.67
CA GLU A 308 -42.04 4.99 12.65
C GLU A 308 -40.52 4.85 12.45
N ARG A 309 -39.74 4.60 13.51
CA ARG A 309 -38.31 4.26 13.37
C ARG A 309 -38.10 3.02 12.51
N ALA A 310 -38.86 1.94 12.75
CA ALA A 310 -38.74 0.70 11.98
C ALA A 310 -39.10 0.93 10.51
N ASN A 311 -40.18 1.65 10.23
CA ASN A 311 -40.57 2.06 8.88
C ASN A 311 -39.49 2.94 8.21
N ALA A 312 -38.94 3.93 8.92
CA ALA A 312 -37.90 4.84 8.43
C ALA A 312 -36.51 4.20 8.26
N ILE A 313 -36.27 3.02 8.83
CA ILE A 313 -35.13 2.15 8.50
C ILE A 313 -35.47 1.34 7.24
N ARG A 314 -36.63 0.67 7.24
CA ARG A 314 -37.10 -0.18 6.13
C ARG A 314 -37.24 0.57 4.79
N GLU A 315 -37.58 1.85 4.79
CA GLU A 315 -37.81 2.63 3.56
C GLU A 315 -36.54 3.23 2.92
N ARG A 316 -35.37 3.02 3.54
CA ARG A 316 -34.05 3.43 3.00
C ARG A 316 -33.67 2.63 1.75
N PHE A 317 -32.65 3.08 1.04
CA PHE A 317 -32.05 2.33 -0.06
C PHE A 317 -30.71 1.72 0.39
N PRO A 318 -30.48 0.40 0.21
CA PRO A 318 -31.30 -0.56 -0.56
C PRO A 318 -32.37 -1.31 0.26
N GLU A 319 -32.51 -1.06 1.57
CA GLU A 319 -33.39 -1.77 2.50
C GLU A 319 -34.81 -1.99 1.94
N ARG A 320 -35.43 -0.94 1.37
CA ARG A 320 -36.77 -0.94 0.78
C ARG A 320 -37.00 -2.02 -0.29
N TRP A 321 -35.94 -2.39 -1.02
CA TRP A 321 -35.99 -3.37 -2.10
C TRP A 321 -35.70 -4.79 -1.61
N LEU A 322 -35.00 -4.93 -0.48
CA LEU A 322 -34.55 -6.21 0.07
C LEU A 322 -35.44 -6.73 1.20
N ALA A 323 -36.06 -5.84 1.98
CA ALA A 323 -37.01 -6.19 3.05
C ALA A 323 -38.11 -7.18 2.58
N PRO A 324 -38.76 -7.01 1.41
CA PRO A 324 -39.77 -7.97 0.95
C PRO A 324 -39.20 -9.36 0.64
N LEU A 325 -37.93 -9.47 0.24
CA LEU A 325 -37.25 -10.75 -0.03
C LEU A 325 -36.93 -11.52 1.27
N TRP A 326 -37.00 -10.85 2.41
CA TRP A 326 -36.86 -11.44 3.75
C TRP A 326 -38.20 -11.53 4.49
N GLY A 327 -39.33 -11.27 3.82
CA GLY A 327 -40.68 -11.33 4.41
C GLY A 327 -41.06 -10.12 5.28
N ILE A 328 -40.31 -9.01 5.19
CA ILE A 328 -40.43 -7.87 6.10
C ILE A 328 -41.30 -6.79 5.46
N GLU A 329 -42.58 -6.80 5.80
CA GLU A 329 -43.58 -5.85 5.31
C GLU A 329 -43.53 -4.50 6.04
N LYS A 330 -44.26 -3.50 5.53
CA LYS A 330 -44.35 -2.18 6.19
C LYS A 330 -45.39 -2.28 7.31
N GLN A 331 -45.01 -1.89 8.52
CA GLN A 331 -45.96 -1.82 9.63
C GLN A 331 -46.89 -0.60 9.45
N THR A 332 -48.18 -0.78 9.73
CA THR A 332 -49.16 0.31 9.65
C THR A 332 -48.90 1.33 10.76
N SER A 333 -48.96 2.62 10.43
CA SER A 333 -48.86 3.68 11.44
C SER A 333 -50.06 3.65 12.37
N ILE A 334 -49.82 3.91 13.66
CA ILE A 334 -50.86 4.05 14.69
C ILE A 334 -51.25 5.51 14.98
N LEU A 335 -50.60 6.45 14.28
CA LEU A 335 -50.89 7.87 14.33
C LEU A 335 -52.05 8.22 13.38
N ALA A 336 -52.83 9.24 13.73
CA ALA A 336 -53.88 9.75 12.86
C ALA A 336 -53.28 10.53 11.67
N PRO A 337 -53.94 10.58 10.49
CA PRO A 337 -53.46 11.39 9.37
C PRO A 337 -53.32 12.87 9.75
N GLY A 338 -52.09 13.40 9.72
CA GLY A 338 -51.77 14.77 10.14
C GLY A 338 -51.45 14.94 11.64
N GLU A 339 -51.35 13.85 12.41
CA GLU A 339 -50.82 13.90 13.78
C GLU A 339 -49.29 14.03 13.75
N ASN A 340 -48.73 14.89 14.62
CA ASN A 340 -47.30 15.14 14.67
C ASN A 340 -46.54 13.95 15.28
N HIS A 341 -45.47 13.53 14.61
CA HIS A 341 -44.49 12.58 15.13
C HIS A 341 -43.80 13.11 16.40
N SER A 342 -43.51 12.24 17.37
CA SER A 342 -42.68 12.61 18.53
C SER A 342 -41.23 12.86 18.12
N VAL A 343 -40.48 13.65 18.91
CA VAL A 343 -39.04 13.90 18.66
C VAL A 343 -38.26 12.60 18.65
N GLU A 344 -38.69 11.60 19.43
CA GLU A 344 -38.08 10.29 19.53
C GLU A 344 -38.19 9.45 18.24
N THR A 345 -39.06 9.80 17.28
CA THR A 345 -39.04 9.15 15.95
C THR A 345 -37.72 9.39 15.21
N ILE A 346 -36.97 10.45 15.56
CA ILE A 346 -35.72 10.82 14.92
C ILE A 346 -34.56 9.96 15.46
N ILE A 347 -33.86 9.30 14.54
CA ILE A 347 -32.63 8.56 14.84
C ILE A 347 -31.46 9.54 14.86
N ILE A 348 -30.89 9.77 16.04
CA ILE A 348 -29.76 10.69 16.26
C ILE A 348 -28.44 9.94 16.00
N PRO A 349 -27.61 10.33 15.02
CA PRO A 349 -26.35 9.65 14.68
C PRO A 349 -25.32 9.75 15.82
N SER A 350 -24.38 8.80 15.86
CA SER A 350 -23.43 8.61 16.97
C SER A 350 -21.96 8.82 16.55
N PRO A 351 -21.57 9.99 16.01
CA PRO A 351 -20.26 10.18 15.39
C PRO A 351 -19.11 9.98 16.38
N ILE A 352 -18.00 9.42 15.88
CA ILE A 352 -16.75 9.26 16.62
C ILE A 352 -16.26 10.62 17.17
N SER A 353 -15.41 10.59 18.20
CA SER A 353 -14.88 11.85 18.75
C SER A 353 -14.14 12.65 17.67
N GLY A 354 -14.40 13.96 17.59
CA GLY A 354 -13.90 14.80 16.50
C GLY A 354 -12.37 14.81 16.38
N TRP A 355 -11.64 14.66 17.49
CA TRP A 355 -10.18 14.59 17.44
C TRP A 355 -9.68 13.28 16.80
N LEU A 356 -10.35 12.14 17.02
CA LEU A 356 -10.05 10.88 16.31
C LEU A 356 -10.34 11.00 14.81
N ALA A 357 -11.45 11.64 14.43
CA ALA A 357 -11.78 11.89 13.02
C ALA A 357 -10.71 12.75 12.33
N TRP A 358 -10.34 13.90 12.92
CA TRP A 358 -9.36 14.82 12.33
C TRP A 358 -7.93 14.28 12.34
N VAL A 359 -7.42 13.78 13.47
CA VAL A 359 -6.04 13.28 13.58
C VAL A 359 -5.90 11.95 12.83
N GLY A 360 -6.87 11.05 12.96
CA GLY A 360 -6.90 9.79 12.23
C GLY A 360 -7.04 9.99 10.73
N GLY A 361 -7.95 10.87 10.29
CA GLY A 361 -8.13 11.21 8.88
C GLY A 361 -6.92 11.89 8.24
N LEU A 362 -6.25 12.80 8.95
CA LEU A 362 -5.00 13.42 8.49
C LEU A 362 -3.88 12.37 8.35
N LEU A 363 -3.72 11.49 9.36
CA LEU A 363 -2.76 10.39 9.30
C LEU A 363 -3.08 9.43 8.14
N ALA A 364 -4.36 9.13 7.92
CA ALA A 364 -4.84 8.28 6.83
C ALA A 364 -4.49 8.86 5.46
N LEU A 365 -4.75 10.15 5.25
CA LEU A 365 -4.41 10.88 4.03
C LEU A 365 -2.89 10.92 3.79
N VAL A 366 -2.10 11.24 4.82
CA VAL A 366 -0.64 11.31 4.73
C VAL A 366 -0.03 9.94 4.41
N CYS A 367 -0.40 8.90 5.16
CA CYS A 367 0.03 7.52 4.88
C CYS A 367 -0.42 7.04 3.51
N GLY A 368 -1.65 7.39 3.11
CA GLY A 368 -2.25 7.06 1.82
C GLY A 368 -1.45 7.62 0.64
N VAL A 369 -1.27 8.93 0.62
CA VAL A 369 -0.54 9.67 -0.44
C VAL A 369 0.94 9.29 -0.44
N TRP A 370 1.61 9.29 0.73
CA TRP A 370 3.04 8.99 0.82
C TRP A 370 3.35 7.54 0.42
N GLY A 371 2.59 6.57 0.96
CA GLY A 371 2.76 5.15 0.66
C GLY A 371 2.52 4.85 -0.82
N SER A 372 1.49 5.46 -1.42
CA SER A 372 1.22 5.32 -2.86
C SER A 372 2.33 5.92 -3.71
N ILE A 373 2.77 7.17 -3.45
CA ILE A 373 3.81 7.84 -4.26
C ILE A 373 5.14 7.07 -4.20
N TRP A 374 5.63 6.74 -3.00
CA TRP A 374 6.90 6.01 -2.85
C TRP A 374 6.80 4.56 -3.30
N GLY A 375 5.63 3.95 -3.13
CA GLY A 375 5.29 2.64 -3.66
C GLY A 375 5.37 2.59 -5.18
N PHE A 376 4.65 3.46 -5.89
CA PHE A 376 4.73 3.55 -7.35
C PHE A 376 6.13 3.92 -7.84
N LYS A 377 6.89 4.77 -7.13
CA LYS A 377 8.30 5.03 -7.45
C LYS A 377 9.14 3.75 -7.40
N ARG A 378 8.94 2.89 -6.40
CA ARG A 378 9.65 1.60 -6.30
C ARG A 378 9.18 0.56 -7.33
N ILE A 379 7.89 0.52 -7.66
CA ILE A 379 7.38 -0.32 -8.75
C ILE A 379 7.90 0.16 -10.11
N LYS A 380 7.99 1.47 -10.36
CA LYS A 380 8.59 2.04 -11.57
C LYS A 380 10.04 1.59 -11.76
N ILE A 381 10.86 1.66 -10.70
CA ILE A 381 12.24 1.14 -10.70
C ILE A 381 12.25 -0.37 -11.02
N LYS A 382 11.40 -1.15 -10.34
CA LYS A 382 11.27 -2.61 -10.57
C LYS A 382 10.86 -2.94 -12.02
N ARG A 383 10.12 -2.07 -12.70
CA ARG A 383 9.73 -2.24 -14.11
C ARG A 383 10.81 -1.79 -15.09
N TYR A 384 11.72 -0.90 -14.73
CA TYR A 384 12.90 -0.63 -15.56
C TYR A 384 13.80 -1.87 -15.65
N VAL A 385 14.03 -2.57 -14.53
CA VAL A 385 14.71 -3.88 -14.50
C VAL A 385 14.00 -4.94 -15.37
N GLU A 386 12.68 -4.87 -15.55
CA GLU A 386 11.92 -5.81 -16.41
C GLU A 386 11.90 -5.44 -17.91
N ASN A 387 12.33 -4.24 -18.32
CA ASN A 387 12.08 -3.72 -19.68
C ASN A 387 13.30 -3.06 -20.36
N VAL A 388 14.43 -2.95 -19.67
CA VAL A 388 15.72 -2.59 -20.26
C VAL A 388 16.47 -3.90 -20.53
N PRO A 389 16.89 -4.17 -21.78
CA PRO A 389 17.67 -5.38 -22.08
C PRO A 389 19.09 -5.22 -21.53
N THR A 390 19.71 -6.34 -21.14
CA THR A 390 21.15 -6.36 -20.89
C THR A 390 21.90 -6.12 -22.21
N SER A 391 22.82 -5.17 -22.18
CA SER A 391 23.83 -4.94 -23.21
C SER A 391 25.16 -5.54 -22.78
N LEU A 392 25.94 -6.00 -23.76
CA LEU A 392 27.37 -6.28 -23.58
C LEU A 392 28.17 -5.01 -23.85
N SER A 393 29.40 -4.93 -23.34
CA SER A 393 30.21 -3.71 -23.37
C SER A 393 30.51 -3.18 -24.78
N SER A 394 30.59 -4.05 -25.81
CA SER A 394 30.78 -3.60 -27.20
C SER A 394 29.50 -2.99 -27.80
N GLY A 395 28.33 -3.49 -27.38
CA GLY A 395 27.00 -3.07 -27.83
C GLY A 395 26.36 -1.98 -26.98
N LEU A 396 27.12 -1.31 -26.11
CA LEU A 396 26.60 -0.25 -25.24
C LEU A 396 26.22 1.00 -26.06
N ALA A 397 24.96 1.42 -25.93
CA ALA A 397 24.43 2.59 -26.63
C ALA A 397 24.02 3.70 -25.63
N TYR A 398 24.18 4.96 -26.03
CA TYR A 398 23.87 6.13 -25.20
C TYR A 398 22.42 6.14 -24.68
N GLY A 399 22.24 6.39 -23.38
CA GLY A 399 20.94 6.36 -22.70
C GLY A 399 20.77 5.18 -21.73
N PRO A 400 19.52 4.76 -21.42
CA PRO A 400 19.26 3.76 -20.38
C PRO A 400 19.78 2.38 -20.79
N ALA A 401 20.67 1.81 -19.98
CA ALA A 401 21.35 0.56 -20.25
C ALA A 401 21.47 -0.31 -19.00
N GLU A 402 21.64 -1.61 -19.21
CA GLU A 402 21.90 -2.63 -18.19
C GLU A 402 23.13 -3.44 -18.58
N ILE A 403 24.06 -3.68 -17.66
CA ILE A 403 25.24 -4.54 -17.87
C ILE A 403 25.36 -5.53 -16.71
N LYS A 404 25.85 -6.73 -17.02
CA LYS A 404 26.13 -7.81 -16.08
C LYS A 404 27.57 -8.28 -16.28
N GLY A 405 28.36 -8.34 -15.22
CA GLY A 405 29.77 -8.72 -15.31
C GLY A 405 30.53 -8.60 -13.99
N GLY A 406 31.82 -8.97 -14.01
CA GLY A 406 32.71 -8.94 -12.86
C GLY A 406 33.28 -7.54 -12.57
N VAL A 407 33.51 -7.23 -11.29
CA VAL A 407 34.25 -6.02 -10.85
C VAL A 407 35.72 -6.14 -11.21
N GLU A 408 36.23 -5.15 -11.93
CA GLU A 408 37.65 -4.92 -12.20
C GLU A 408 38.05 -3.52 -11.68
N LEU A 409 39.21 -3.41 -11.03
CA LEU A 409 39.68 -2.13 -10.50
C LEU A 409 40.43 -1.35 -11.57
N LYS A 410 40.21 -0.03 -11.62
CA LYS A 410 41.00 0.88 -12.46
C LYS A 410 42.39 1.06 -11.83
N GLU A 411 43.43 0.96 -12.65
CA GLU A 411 44.83 1.01 -12.18
C GLU A 411 45.12 2.29 -11.37
N GLY A 412 45.91 2.13 -10.30
CA GLY A 412 46.21 3.23 -9.37
C GLY A 412 45.07 3.64 -8.44
N THR A 413 43.86 3.06 -8.57
CA THR A 413 42.70 3.38 -7.72
C THR A 413 42.10 2.14 -7.04
N ASN A 414 42.43 1.96 -5.76
CA ASN A 414 41.92 0.88 -4.91
C ASN A 414 41.55 1.39 -3.51
N LEU A 415 40.33 1.11 -3.03
CA LEU A 415 39.94 1.31 -1.63
C LEU A 415 40.25 0.05 -0.81
N LYS A 416 40.47 0.17 0.50
CA LYS A 416 40.65 -0.98 1.41
C LYS A 416 39.58 -1.00 2.49
N GLY A 417 38.88 -2.13 2.60
CA GLY A 417 37.76 -2.33 3.52
C GLY A 417 38.19 -2.16 5.00
N PRO A 418 37.59 -1.24 5.79
CA PRO A 418 38.14 -0.83 7.09
C PRO A 418 38.29 -1.92 8.18
N MET A 419 37.60 -3.06 8.06
CA MET A 419 37.70 -4.21 8.96
C MET A 419 38.30 -5.45 8.28
N THR A 420 38.19 -5.58 6.95
CA THR A 420 38.71 -6.72 6.18
C THR A 420 40.14 -6.52 5.69
N ASN A 421 40.57 -5.27 5.49
CA ASN A 421 41.78 -4.84 4.78
C ASN A 421 41.91 -5.46 3.36
N LYS A 422 40.79 -5.85 2.75
CA LYS A 422 40.73 -6.31 1.35
C LYS A 422 40.52 -5.13 0.40
N GLU A 423 41.02 -5.28 -0.82
CA GLU A 423 40.83 -4.29 -1.87
C GLU A 423 39.39 -4.33 -2.42
N CYS A 424 38.87 -3.16 -2.79
CA CYS A 424 37.50 -2.96 -3.23
C CYS A 424 37.37 -1.66 -4.06
N CYS A 425 36.33 -1.56 -4.89
CA CYS A 425 35.95 -0.29 -5.55
C CYS A 425 34.99 0.56 -4.70
N LEU A 426 34.37 -0.07 -3.69
CA LEU A 426 33.33 0.54 -2.85
C LEU A 426 33.24 -0.17 -1.52
N PHE A 427 33.07 0.59 -0.44
CA PHE A 427 32.64 0.03 0.84
C PHE A 427 31.63 0.91 1.59
N ARG A 428 30.83 0.26 2.43
CA ARG A 428 30.08 0.87 3.53
C ARG A 428 30.54 0.26 4.84
N TYR A 429 30.92 1.12 5.79
CA TYR A 429 31.35 0.75 7.12
C TYR A 429 30.46 1.43 8.16
N LEU A 430 29.66 0.62 8.87
CA LEU A 430 28.67 1.07 9.84
C LEU A 430 29.06 0.61 11.25
N VAL A 431 29.15 1.56 12.18
CA VAL A 431 29.34 1.30 13.61
C VAL A 431 28.07 1.72 14.34
N THR A 432 27.39 0.76 14.99
CA THR A 432 26.26 1.06 15.87
C THR A 432 26.56 0.69 17.32
N GLU A 433 26.03 1.45 18.26
CA GLU A 433 26.19 1.28 19.71
C GLU A 433 24.82 1.11 20.38
N THR A 434 24.69 0.08 21.21
CA THR A 434 23.50 -0.14 22.03
C THR A 434 23.61 0.67 23.33
N ARG A 435 22.66 1.57 23.56
CA ARG A 435 22.58 2.46 24.74
C ARG A 435 21.30 2.20 25.54
N GLY A 436 21.35 2.43 26.85
CA GLY A 436 20.25 2.12 27.77
C GLY A 436 20.21 0.66 28.22
N SER A 437 19.28 0.35 29.12
CA SER A 437 18.99 -0.99 29.64
C SER A 437 17.49 -1.28 29.55
N GLY A 438 17.10 -2.54 29.74
CA GLY A 438 15.69 -2.98 29.77
C GLY A 438 14.87 -2.46 28.59
N LYS A 439 13.70 -1.89 28.92
CA LYS A 439 12.73 -1.27 27.99
C LYS A 439 13.32 -0.06 27.23
N ASN A 440 14.27 0.65 27.83
CA ASN A 440 14.92 1.86 27.28
C ASN A 440 16.15 1.60 26.37
N ARG A 441 16.34 0.35 25.92
CA ARG A 441 17.50 -0.08 25.13
C ARG A 441 17.38 0.30 23.65
N ARG A 442 18.03 1.40 23.23
CA ARG A 442 18.07 1.89 21.83
C ARG A 442 19.42 1.62 21.14
N THR A 443 19.39 1.44 19.83
CA THR A 443 20.60 1.37 18.98
C THR A 443 20.85 2.71 18.32
N VAL A 444 22.08 3.23 18.38
CA VAL A 444 22.46 4.54 17.81
C VAL A 444 23.64 4.33 16.85
N THR A 445 23.62 4.99 15.69
CA THR A 445 24.78 5.02 14.78
C THR A 445 25.87 5.93 15.32
N ILE A 446 27.10 5.44 15.37
CA ILE A 446 28.30 6.18 15.76
C ILE A 446 29.08 6.64 14.52
N GLU A 447 29.12 5.81 13.48
CA GLU A 447 29.81 6.05 12.21
C GLU A 447 29.06 5.34 11.08
N ASP A 448 28.92 5.97 9.91
CA ASP A 448 28.37 5.38 8.68
C ASP A 448 29.18 5.89 7.47
N ARG A 449 30.37 5.32 7.30
CA ARG A 449 31.32 5.74 6.26
C ARG A 449 30.99 5.03 4.94
N ASN A 450 30.88 5.78 3.87
CA ASN A 450 30.54 5.28 2.54
C ASN A 450 31.53 5.88 1.54
N GLU A 451 32.43 5.05 1.01
CA GLU A 451 33.47 5.47 0.05
C GLU A 451 33.31 4.65 -1.23
N ARG A 452 33.48 5.32 -2.38
CA ARG A 452 33.25 4.77 -3.73
C ARG A 452 34.24 5.39 -4.71
N ILE A 453 34.80 4.59 -5.61
CA ILE A 453 35.65 5.04 -6.72
C ILE A 453 35.17 4.42 -8.04
N PRO A 454 35.40 5.06 -9.20
CA PRO A 454 35.10 4.47 -10.50
C PRO A 454 35.84 3.13 -10.71
N PHE A 455 35.15 2.19 -11.34
CA PHE A 455 35.66 0.83 -11.58
C PHE A 455 35.13 0.29 -12.90
N PHE A 456 35.71 -0.79 -13.40
CA PHE A 456 35.25 -1.45 -14.62
C PHE A 456 34.29 -2.60 -14.30
N CYS A 457 33.21 -2.72 -15.07
CA CYS A 457 32.38 -3.91 -15.13
C CYS A 457 32.78 -4.70 -16.39
N ARG A 458 33.42 -5.85 -16.21
CA ARG A 458 33.93 -6.70 -17.29
C ARG A 458 32.95 -7.83 -17.60
N ASP A 459 32.57 -7.93 -18.87
CA ASP A 459 31.77 -9.01 -19.44
C ASP A 459 32.60 -9.85 -20.44
N THR A 460 31.94 -10.59 -21.32
CA THR A 460 32.59 -11.46 -22.32
C THR A 460 33.17 -10.74 -23.53
N GLU A 461 32.77 -9.48 -23.78
CA GLU A 461 33.20 -8.68 -24.94
C GLU A 461 34.13 -7.52 -24.56
N GLY A 462 34.05 -7.02 -23.33
CA GLY A 462 34.90 -5.91 -22.90
C GLY A 462 34.70 -5.50 -21.44
N ALA A 463 35.11 -4.26 -21.16
CA ALA A 463 35.07 -3.67 -19.82
C ALA A 463 34.48 -2.25 -19.90
N THR A 464 33.26 -2.08 -19.40
CA THR A 464 32.59 -0.76 -19.33
C THR A 464 32.98 -0.03 -18.05
N LEU A 465 33.34 1.25 -18.15
CA LEU A 465 33.59 2.09 -16.97
C LEU A 465 32.27 2.39 -16.23
N VAL A 466 32.28 2.25 -14.91
CA VAL A 466 31.16 2.58 -14.02
C VAL A 466 31.63 3.62 -13.02
N ASP A 467 30.99 4.79 -13.00
CA ASP A 467 31.16 5.79 -11.94
C ASP A 467 30.05 5.63 -10.90
N PRO A 468 30.32 5.11 -9.68
CA PRO A 468 29.28 4.75 -8.71
C PRO A 468 28.70 5.92 -7.90
N GLN A 469 28.91 7.18 -8.28
CA GLN A 469 28.22 8.31 -7.63
C GLN A 469 26.71 8.28 -7.91
N GLY A 470 25.89 8.78 -6.97
CA GLY A 470 24.43 8.74 -7.06
C GLY A 470 23.78 7.35 -6.84
N ALA A 471 24.44 6.25 -7.24
CA ALA A 471 23.86 4.90 -7.29
C ALA A 471 23.22 4.41 -5.97
N GLU A 472 22.07 3.75 -6.07
CA GLU A 472 21.55 2.88 -4.99
C GLU A 472 22.33 1.55 -5.00
N VAL A 473 23.33 1.46 -4.14
CA VAL A 473 24.25 0.32 -4.09
C VAL A 473 23.75 -0.77 -3.13
N THR A 474 23.73 -2.02 -3.61
CA THR A 474 23.56 -3.24 -2.82
C THR A 474 24.83 -4.07 -2.89
N ALA A 475 25.58 -4.13 -1.79
CA ALA A 475 26.84 -4.87 -1.66
C ALA A 475 26.69 -6.03 -0.63
N PRO A 476 27.53 -7.09 -0.68
CA PRO A 476 27.48 -8.18 0.29
C PRO A 476 27.94 -7.73 1.67
N LEU A 477 27.44 -8.37 2.73
CA LEU A 477 27.94 -8.16 4.11
C LEU A 477 29.20 -9.02 4.32
N MET A 478 30.36 -8.39 4.25
CA MET A 478 31.66 -9.08 4.23
C MET A 478 32.22 -9.35 5.62
N LYS A 479 31.98 -8.46 6.58
CA LYS A 479 32.42 -8.67 7.97
C LYS A 479 31.43 -8.10 8.98
N THR A 480 31.31 -8.77 10.12
CA THR A 480 30.62 -8.24 11.30
C THR A 480 31.43 -8.57 12.53
N ARG A 481 31.71 -7.57 13.37
CA ARG A 481 32.41 -7.71 14.66
C ARG A 481 31.54 -7.11 15.75
N ARG A 482 31.59 -7.67 16.95
CA ARG A 482 31.08 -7.03 18.17
C ARG A 482 32.23 -6.76 19.12
N SER A 483 32.17 -5.65 19.84
CA SER A 483 33.09 -5.32 20.92
C SER A 483 32.37 -4.45 21.94
N GLY A 484 32.25 -4.93 23.18
CA GLY A 484 31.39 -4.32 24.20
C GLY A 484 29.97 -4.05 23.68
N ARG A 485 29.51 -2.80 23.82
CA ARG A 485 28.18 -2.36 23.35
C ARG A 485 28.12 -2.03 21.84
N ARG A 486 29.22 -2.15 21.09
CA ARG A 486 29.30 -1.78 19.66
C ARG A 486 29.20 -2.99 18.72
N THR A 487 28.43 -2.84 17.65
CA THR A 487 28.42 -3.74 16.48
C THR A 487 28.98 -2.99 15.28
N TYR A 488 30.01 -3.57 14.67
CA TYR A 488 30.72 -3.06 13.50
C TYR A 488 30.34 -3.92 12.31
N ARG A 489 30.00 -3.32 11.17
CA ARG A 489 29.64 -4.02 9.94
C ARG A 489 30.33 -3.39 8.74
N GLU A 490 30.84 -4.24 7.85
CA GLU A 490 31.43 -3.84 6.59
C GLU A 490 30.74 -4.57 5.45
N TRP A 491 30.29 -3.79 4.47
CA TRP A 491 29.88 -4.27 3.14
C TRP A 491 30.87 -3.69 2.13
N HIS A 492 31.34 -4.48 1.16
CA HIS A 492 32.18 -3.96 0.07
C HIS A 492 31.96 -4.74 -1.23
N LEU A 493 32.35 -4.14 -2.36
CA LEU A 493 32.40 -4.79 -3.66
C LEU A 493 33.86 -5.14 -3.99
N ALA A 494 34.17 -6.43 -4.04
CA ALA A 494 35.53 -6.94 -4.23
C ALA A 494 35.86 -7.16 -5.71
N PRO A 495 37.15 -7.18 -6.12
CA PRO A 495 37.56 -7.60 -7.46
C PRO A 495 37.08 -9.01 -7.80
N GLY A 496 36.77 -9.26 -9.07
CA GLY A 496 36.24 -10.52 -9.58
C GLY A 496 34.81 -10.85 -9.13
N GLN A 497 34.12 -9.92 -8.47
CA GLN A 497 32.77 -10.14 -7.98
C GLN A 497 31.71 -9.86 -9.06
N GLU A 498 30.85 -10.85 -9.32
CA GLU A 498 29.67 -10.71 -10.18
C GLU A 498 28.74 -9.57 -9.74
N LEU A 499 28.32 -8.76 -10.72
CA LEU A 499 27.61 -7.51 -10.48
C LEU A 499 26.56 -7.23 -11.57
N TYR A 500 25.43 -6.71 -11.12
CA TYR A 500 24.32 -6.19 -11.92
C TYR A 500 24.32 -4.65 -11.85
N VAL A 501 24.47 -3.97 -12.99
CA VAL A 501 24.40 -2.50 -13.10
C VAL A 501 23.24 -2.11 -14.02
N LEU A 502 22.39 -1.18 -13.55
CA LEU A 502 21.35 -0.54 -14.34
C LEU A 502 21.56 0.98 -14.21
N GLY A 503 21.81 1.68 -15.31
CA GLY A 503 22.15 3.12 -15.27
C GLY A 503 21.99 3.80 -16.61
N SER A 504 22.49 5.04 -16.70
CA SER A 504 22.53 5.79 -17.96
C SER A 504 23.94 5.72 -18.53
N ALA A 505 24.06 5.19 -19.75
CA ALA A 505 25.27 5.22 -20.54
C ALA A 505 25.47 6.64 -21.10
N VAL A 506 26.53 7.30 -20.65
CA VAL A 506 26.95 8.65 -21.03
C VAL A 506 28.40 8.63 -21.53
N VAL A 507 28.84 9.69 -22.21
CA VAL A 507 30.24 9.79 -22.69
C VAL A 507 31.19 9.95 -21.50
N GLU A 508 32.31 9.22 -21.47
CA GLU A 508 33.34 9.37 -20.42
C GLU A 508 33.91 10.80 -20.46
N PRO A 509 33.77 11.61 -19.39
CA PRO A 509 34.14 13.03 -19.42
C PRO A 509 35.66 13.27 -19.44
N VAL A 510 36.47 12.23 -19.21
CA VAL A 510 37.94 12.31 -19.18
C VAL A 510 38.57 12.08 -20.56
N ARG A 511 38.02 11.15 -21.35
CA ARG A 511 38.56 10.78 -22.67
C ARG A 511 37.69 11.20 -23.85
N GLY A 512 36.37 11.27 -23.67
CA GLY A 512 35.42 11.69 -24.72
C GLY A 512 35.14 10.67 -25.83
N ASP A 513 35.86 9.55 -25.85
CA ASP A 513 35.82 8.50 -26.88
C ASP A 513 35.01 7.26 -26.47
N SER A 514 34.89 6.99 -25.17
CA SER A 514 34.21 5.84 -24.57
C SER A 514 32.85 6.20 -23.96
N LEU A 515 32.03 5.17 -23.66
CA LEU A 515 30.83 5.30 -22.84
C LEU A 515 31.08 4.73 -21.43
N GLN A 516 30.55 5.41 -20.42
CA GLN A 516 30.51 4.96 -19.03
C GLN A 516 29.07 4.86 -18.52
N LEU A 517 28.82 4.00 -17.53
CA LEU A 517 27.57 4.01 -16.76
C LEU A 517 27.69 4.92 -15.54
N SER A 518 26.78 5.90 -15.42
CA SER A 518 26.68 6.79 -14.25
C SER A 518 25.23 7.13 -13.91
N GLU A 519 25.04 7.99 -12.91
CA GLU A 519 23.82 8.79 -12.80
C GLU A 519 23.70 9.68 -14.06
N GLY A 520 22.50 9.75 -14.64
CA GLY A 520 22.26 10.48 -15.89
C GLY A 520 21.80 11.92 -15.66
N ASP A 521 22.13 12.82 -16.59
CA ASP A 521 21.86 14.26 -16.52
C ASP A 521 20.37 14.63 -16.35
N ASN A 522 19.89 14.61 -15.11
CA ASN A 522 18.49 14.83 -14.72
C ASN A 522 17.45 14.02 -15.52
N ASP A 523 17.86 12.87 -16.08
CA ASP A 523 17.07 12.12 -17.05
C ASP A 523 15.91 11.30 -16.42
N GLY A 524 15.96 11.14 -15.09
CA GLY A 524 14.94 10.48 -14.27
C GLY A 524 14.97 8.95 -14.30
N PHE A 525 16.04 8.35 -14.85
CA PHE A 525 16.29 6.91 -14.83
C PHE A 525 17.00 6.49 -13.53
N PRO A 526 16.71 5.32 -12.94
CA PRO A 526 17.37 4.89 -11.71
C PRO A 526 18.78 4.36 -11.99
N PHE A 527 19.73 4.77 -11.16
CA PHE A 527 21.06 4.18 -11.15
C PHE A 527 21.18 3.17 -9.99
N LEU A 528 21.38 1.89 -10.32
CA LEU A 528 21.48 0.76 -9.41
C LEU A 528 22.79 0.01 -9.65
N ILE A 529 23.47 -0.36 -8.57
CA ILE A 529 24.68 -1.21 -8.59
C ILE A 529 24.45 -2.31 -7.56
N SER A 530 24.36 -3.57 -7.99
CA SER A 530 23.94 -4.67 -7.14
C SER A 530 24.84 -5.90 -7.26
N SER A 531 25.29 -6.43 -6.13
CA SER A 531 25.89 -7.77 -6.03
C SER A 531 24.86 -8.90 -5.97
N GLU A 532 23.57 -8.58 -6.04
CA GLU A 532 22.51 -9.59 -6.22
C GLU A 532 22.09 -9.61 -7.70
N SER A 533 21.82 -10.80 -8.24
CA SER A 533 21.37 -10.93 -9.62
C SER A 533 20.13 -10.07 -9.92
N GLU A 534 19.94 -9.74 -11.20
CA GLU A 534 18.77 -9.03 -11.72
C GLU A 534 17.46 -9.50 -11.05
N THR A 535 17.20 -10.82 -11.01
CA THR A 535 15.98 -11.39 -10.44
C THR A 535 15.82 -11.10 -8.93
N GLU A 536 16.90 -11.18 -8.14
CA GLU A 536 16.84 -10.88 -6.70
C GLU A 536 16.75 -9.37 -6.45
N THR A 537 17.43 -8.55 -7.26
CA THR A 537 17.33 -7.08 -7.26
C THR A 537 15.90 -6.63 -7.60
N MET A 538 15.31 -7.20 -8.65
CA MET A 538 13.92 -7.02 -9.09
C MET A 538 12.92 -7.43 -7.99
N LEU A 539 13.11 -8.62 -7.39
CA LEU A 539 12.32 -9.08 -6.23
C LEU A 539 12.50 -8.15 -5.02
N GLY A 540 13.68 -7.58 -4.82
CA GLY A 540 13.98 -6.60 -3.78
C GLY A 540 13.18 -5.31 -3.93
N GLN A 541 13.26 -4.67 -5.10
CA GLN A 541 12.49 -3.45 -5.40
C GLN A 541 10.97 -3.73 -5.43
N GLY A 542 10.55 -4.88 -5.94
CA GLY A 542 9.16 -5.33 -5.94
C GLY A 542 8.59 -5.46 -4.53
N ARG A 543 9.27 -6.16 -3.61
CA ARG A 543 8.84 -6.27 -2.20
C ARG A 543 8.72 -4.91 -1.52
N ARG A 544 9.70 -4.01 -1.70
CA ARG A 544 9.65 -2.64 -1.16
C ARG A 544 8.46 -1.86 -1.72
N GLY A 545 8.20 -1.97 -3.02
CA GLY A 545 7.06 -1.33 -3.68
C GLY A 545 5.71 -1.85 -3.20
N LEU A 546 5.49 -3.18 -3.18
CA LEU A 546 4.25 -3.77 -2.68
C LEU A 546 3.97 -3.39 -1.22
N PHE A 547 4.99 -3.37 -0.34
CA PHE A 547 4.83 -2.97 1.06
C PHE A 547 4.40 -1.49 1.21
N LEU A 548 5.02 -0.57 0.47
CA LEU A 548 4.66 0.84 0.48
C LEU A 548 3.26 1.09 -0.12
N ILE A 549 2.89 0.39 -1.20
CA ILE A 549 1.53 0.44 -1.75
C ILE A 549 0.51 -0.17 -0.77
N SER A 550 0.89 -1.18 0.02
CA SER A 550 0.02 -1.73 1.08
C SER A 550 -0.28 -0.68 2.16
N LEU A 551 0.72 0.10 2.58
CA LEU A 551 0.52 1.24 3.48
C LEU A 551 -0.34 2.34 2.84
N GLY A 552 -0.11 2.65 1.56
CA GLY A 552 -0.90 3.64 0.81
C GLY A 552 -2.37 3.25 0.67
N PHE A 553 -2.62 2.01 0.26
CA PHE A 553 -3.96 1.44 0.15
C PHE A 553 -4.67 1.41 1.51
N SER A 554 -3.98 0.97 2.56
CA SER A 554 -4.50 0.96 3.94
C SER A 554 -4.87 2.35 4.43
N GLY A 555 -4.07 3.38 4.13
CA GLY A 555 -4.38 4.77 4.47
C GLY A 555 -5.64 5.28 3.76
N ILE A 556 -5.88 4.89 2.51
CA ILE A 556 -7.08 5.29 1.76
C ILE A 556 -8.33 4.57 2.31
N VAL A 557 -8.24 3.28 2.63
CA VAL A 557 -9.34 2.53 3.29
C VAL A 557 -9.64 3.11 4.69
N MET A 558 -8.60 3.46 5.46
CA MET A 558 -8.76 4.14 6.75
C MET A 558 -9.49 5.48 6.61
N LEU A 559 -9.12 6.29 5.61
CA LEU A 559 -9.73 7.59 5.38
C LEU A 559 -11.22 7.47 5.08
N VAL A 560 -11.61 6.53 4.21
CA VAL A 560 -13.03 6.30 3.85
C VAL A 560 -13.84 5.82 5.06
N LEU A 561 -13.34 4.84 5.81
CA LEU A 561 -14.04 4.34 7.01
C LEU A 561 -14.16 5.41 8.11
N LEU A 562 -13.12 6.22 8.33
CA LEU A 562 -13.17 7.31 9.31
C LEU A 562 -14.11 8.45 8.88
N LEU A 563 -14.27 8.71 7.57
CA LEU A 563 -15.27 9.67 7.08
C LEU A 563 -16.70 9.23 7.40
N PHE A 564 -17.08 7.97 7.13
CA PHE A 564 -18.39 7.44 7.53
C PHE A 564 -18.57 7.37 9.05
N ALA A 565 -17.52 7.00 9.80
CA ALA A 565 -17.56 7.03 11.26
C ALA A 565 -17.70 8.47 11.82
N SER A 566 -17.24 9.49 11.09
CA SER A 566 -17.39 10.91 11.46
C SER A 566 -18.77 11.50 11.17
N THR A 567 -19.55 10.93 10.23
CA THR A 567 -20.99 11.26 10.11
C THR A 567 -21.82 10.51 11.15
N GLY A 568 -21.32 9.37 11.63
CA GLY A 568 -21.92 8.63 12.75
C GLY A 568 -23.15 7.79 12.39
N SER A 569 -23.36 7.48 11.10
CA SER A 569 -24.50 6.66 10.65
C SER A 569 -24.24 5.15 10.74
N TYR A 570 -22.98 4.71 10.67
CA TYR A 570 -22.53 3.32 10.64
C TYR A 570 -23.45 2.39 9.84
N ALA A 571 -23.91 2.86 8.68
CA ALA A 571 -24.98 2.22 7.92
C ALA A 571 -24.47 0.96 7.22
N ALA A 572 -25.38 0.02 6.92
CA ALA A 572 -25.05 -1.06 6.00
C ALA A 572 -24.52 -0.52 4.66
N THR A 573 -25.12 0.58 4.19
CA THR A 573 -24.67 1.35 3.03
C THR A 573 -23.26 1.92 3.16
N ASP A 574 -22.80 2.26 4.36
CA ASP A 574 -21.46 2.82 4.59
C ASP A 574 -20.38 1.74 4.36
N PHE A 575 -20.62 0.51 4.83
CA PHE A 575 -19.73 -0.63 4.57
C PHE A 575 -19.82 -1.10 3.11
N LEU A 576 -21.03 -1.12 2.52
CA LEU A 576 -21.21 -1.40 1.08
C LEU A 576 -20.48 -0.37 0.21
N ALA A 577 -20.57 0.93 0.51
CA ALA A 577 -19.84 1.98 -0.20
C ALA A 577 -18.32 1.88 0.03
N SER A 578 -17.90 1.65 1.28
CA SER A 578 -16.49 1.45 1.64
C SER A 578 -15.86 0.27 0.88
N SER A 579 -16.62 -0.79 0.62
CA SER A 579 -16.17 -1.97 -0.15
C SER A 579 -15.69 -1.63 -1.57
N LEU A 580 -16.21 -0.54 -2.18
CA LEU A 580 -15.82 -0.08 -3.50
C LEU A 580 -14.46 0.63 -3.53
N THR A 581 -13.94 1.06 -2.37
CA THR A 581 -12.62 1.71 -2.26
C THR A 581 -11.50 0.84 -2.85
N ALA A 582 -11.58 -0.47 -2.64
CA ALA A 582 -10.56 -1.42 -3.07
C ALA A 582 -10.52 -1.67 -4.60
N PRO A 583 -11.64 -1.96 -5.29
CA PRO A 583 -11.64 -2.00 -6.75
C PRO A 583 -11.36 -0.62 -7.38
N CYS A 584 -11.83 0.50 -6.81
CA CYS A 584 -11.48 1.84 -7.32
C CYS A 584 -9.97 2.12 -7.24
N PHE A 585 -9.31 1.79 -6.13
CA PHE A 585 -7.86 1.92 -6.00
C PHE A 585 -7.09 0.98 -6.95
N LEU A 586 -7.59 -0.24 -7.19
CA LEU A 586 -7.05 -1.17 -8.18
C LEU A 586 -7.11 -0.60 -9.61
N VAL A 587 -8.27 -0.09 -10.02
CA VAL A 587 -8.46 0.52 -11.34
C VAL A 587 -7.51 1.72 -11.48
N PHE A 588 -7.49 2.64 -10.51
CA PHE A 588 -6.57 3.77 -10.50
C PHE A 588 -5.10 3.34 -10.62
N SER A 589 -4.68 2.35 -9.83
CA SER A 589 -3.33 1.79 -9.87
C SER A 589 -2.96 1.22 -11.23
N THR A 590 -3.92 0.58 -11.91
CA THR A 590 -3.75 -0.01 -13.24
C THR A 590 -3.57 1.08 -14.30
N PHE A 591 -4.42 2.12 -14.28
CA PHE A 591 -4.30 3.29 -15.15
C PHE A 591 -2.96 4.03 -14.96
N VAL A 592 -2.52 4.24 -13.72
CA VAL A 592 -1.23 4.88 -13.39
C VAL A 592 -0.05 4.06 -13.93
N LEU A 593 -0.08 2.72 -13.78
CA LEU A 593 0.98 1.87 -14.33
C LEU A 593 1.04 1.95 -15.86
N MET A 594 -0.09 1.72 -16.55
CA MET A 594 -0.16 1.74 -18.01
C MET A 594 0.27 3.10 -18.59
N PHE A 595 -0.11 4.21 -17.96
CA PHE A 595 0.27 5.55 -18.43
C PHE A 595 1.80 5.75 -18.39
N ASN A 596 2.44 5.32 -17.31
CA ASN A 596 3.89 5.41 -17.18
C ASN A 596 4.62 4.55 -18.22
N ASP A 597 4.06 3.40 -18.61
CA ASP A 597 4.63 2.54 -19.65
C ASP A 597 4.56 3.20 -21.03
N LEU A 598 3.40 3.74 -21.40
CA LEU A 598 3.23 4.46 -22.67
C LEU A 598 4.16 5.68 -22.77
N VAL A 599 4.38 6.38 -21.65
CA VAL A 599 5.37 7.47 -21.57
C VAL A 599 6.80 6.95 -21.71
N PHE A 600 7.17 5.84 -21.06
CA PHE A 600 8.49 5.24 -21.17
C PHE A 600 8.80 4.77 -22.60
N LEU A 601 7.91 3.99 -23.22
CA LEU A 601 8.08 3.48 -24.58
C LEU A 601 8.20 4.63 -25.59
N ARG A 602 7.33 5.64 -25.50
CA ARG A 602 7.42 6.85 -26.33
C ARG A 602 8.75 7.60 -26.14
N ASN A 603 9.27 7.63 -24.92
CA ASN A 603 10.56 8.28 -24.63
C ASN A 603 11.75 7.41 -25.10
N ARG A 604 11.65 6.08 -25.07
CA ARG A 604 12.64 5.14 -25.65
C ARG A 604 12.76 5.35 -27.16
N VAL A 605 11.65 5.39 -27.89
CA VAL A 605 11.61 5.73 -29.33
C VAL A 605 12.27 7.09 -29.61
N LYS A 606 11.98 8.11 -28.79
CA LYS A 606 12.61 9.44 -28.93
C LYS A 606 14.13 9.43 -28.68
N ARG A 607 14.62 8.68 -27.69
CA ARG A 607 16.05 8.56 -27.40
C ARG A 607 16.78 7.80 -28.50
N ALA A 608 16.23 6.68 -28.97
CA ALA A 608 16.77 5.95 -30.11
C ALA A 608 16.85 6.82 -31.38
N TRP A 609 15.83 7.66 -31.64
CA TRP A 609 15.89 8.65 -32.73
C TRP A 609 17.00 9.69 -32.54
N ALA A 610 17.16 10.23 -31.32
CA ALA A 610 18.20 11.21 -31.02
C ALA A 610 19.61 10.63 -31.19
N ASN A 611 19.82 9.35 -30.84
CA ASN A 611 21.10 8.66 -31.06
C ASN A 611 21.43 8.57 -32.57
N ILE A 612 20.45 8.20 -33.40
CA ILE A 612 20.58 8.21 -34.86
C ILE A 612 20.89 9.63 -35.37
N GLU A 613 20.19 10.66 -34.87
CA GLU A 613 20.41 12.06 -35.28
C GLU A 613 21.81 12.58 -34.89
N VAL A 614 22.41 12.06 -33.80
CA VAL A 614 23.79 12.37 -33.40
C VAL A 614 24.81 11.60 -34.27
N SER A 615 24.59 10.31 -34.55
CA SER A 615 25.47 9.52 -35.41
C SER A 615 25.50 10.06 -36.84
N LEU A 616 24.34 10.50 -37.37
CA LEU A 616 24.24 11.27 -38.61
C LEU A 616 25.14 12.50 -38.61
N LYS A 617 25.06 13.37 -37.58
CA LYS A 617 25.84 14.61 -37.52
C LYS A 617 27.34 14.34 -37.59
N LYS A 618 27.82 13.34 -36.83
CA LYS A 618 29.22 12.86 -36.91
C LYS A 618 29.62 12.45 -38.34
N ARG A 619 28.73 11.80 -39.10
CA ARG A 619 28.98 11.46 -40.53
C ARG A 619 29.02 12.68 -41.43
N VAL A 620 28.11 13.65 -41.24
CA VAL A 620 28.13 14.92 -41.99
C VAL A 620 29.49 15.61 -41.86
N ASP A 621 30.03 15.64 -40.64
CA ASP A 621 31.31 16.27 -40.32
C ASP A 621 32.51 15.55 -40.95
N LEU A 622 32.36 14.28 -41.40
CA LEU A 622 33.38 13.52 -42.13
C LEU A 622 33.31 13.67 -43.66
N ILE A 623 32.19 14.11 -44.23
CA ILE A 623 32.05 14.29 -45.70
C ILE A 623 33.16 15.21 -46.29
N PRO A 624 33.54 16.33 -45.66
CA PRO A 624 34.66 17.16 -46.14
C PRO A 624 36.01 16.41 -46.16
N ASN A 625 36.25 15.53 -45.19
CA ASN A 625 37.48 14.76 -45.09
C ASN A 625 37.54 13.70 -46.21
N LEU A 626 36.43 12.99 -46.44
CA LEU A 626 36.25 12.09 -47.59
C LEU A 626 36.47 12.83 -48.92
N GLU A 627 35.88 14.01 -49.08
CA GLU A 627 36.05 14.87 -50.26
C GLU A 627 37.52 15.27 -50.45
N SER A 628 38.27 15.60 -49.38
CA SER A 628 39.69 15.93 -49.48
C SER A 628 40.59 14.73 -49.81
N ALA A 629 40.34 13.57 -49.19
CA ALA A 629 41.13 12.35 -49.41
C ALA A 629 40.97 11.86 -50.86
N THR A 630 39.72 11.74 -51.31
CA THR A 630 39.41 11.21 -52.64
C THR A 630 39.79 12.16 -53.78
N LYS A 631 39.88 13.48 -53.53
CA LYS A 631 40.42 14.45 -54.52
C LYS A 631 41.91 14.27 -54.84
N ALA A 632 42.69 13.62 -53.98
CA ALA A 632 44.10 13.34 -54.29
C ALA A 632 44.25 12.21 -55.31
N TYR A 633 43.42 11.16 -55.22
CA TYR A 633 43.61 9.90 -55.96
C TYR A 633 42.52 9.60 -57.01
N LEU A 634 41.27 9.97 -56.78
CA LEU A 634 40.11 9.59 -57.61
C LEU A 634 39.64 10.73 -58.53
N GLN A 635 40.55 11.54 -59.07
CA GLN A 635 40.19 12.74 -59.86
C GLN A 635 39.42 12.44 -61.16
N HIS A 636 39.54 11.22 -61.69
CA HIS A 636 38.90 10.82 -62.95
C HIS A 636 37.52 10.16 -62.77
N GLU A 637 37.17 9.73 -61.54
CA GLU A 637 35.93 9.01 -61.23
C GLU A 637 34.72 9.96 -61.07
N LYS A 638 34.26 10.53 -62.20
CA LYS A 638 33.15 11.50 -62.24
C LYS A 638 31.86 11.02 -61.57
N GLU A 639 31.54 9.73 -61.71
CA GLU A 639 30.37 9.10 -61.10
C GLU A 639 30.45 9.10 -59.57
N PHE A 640 31.63 8.80 -59.02
CA PHE A 640 31.88 8.83 -57.59
C PHE A 640 31.76 10.25 -57.00
N HIS A 641 32.32 11.26 -57.68
CA HIS A 641 32.14 12.66 -57.28
C HIS A 641 30.68 13.12 -57.35
N GLN A 642 29.89 12.63 -58.33
CA GLN A 642 28.45 12.88 -58.38
C GLN A 642 27.74 12.31 -57.16
N HIS A 643 28.03 11.07 -56.75
CA HIS A 643 27.45 10.49 -55.54
C HIS A 643 27.83 11.25 -54.26
N ILE A 644 29.06 11.77 -54.14
CA ILE A 644 29.44 12.67 -53.02
C ILE A 644 28.62 13.97 -53.05
N VAL A 645 28.38 14.56 -54.23
CA VAL A 645 27.54 15.76 -54.39
C VAL A 645 26.09 15.47 -54.00
N ASP A 646 25.54 14.32 -54.40
CA ASP A 646 24.17 13.92 -54.08
C ASP A 646 23.99 13.64 -52.58
N LEU A 647 24.92 12.91 -51.97
CA LEU A 647 24.99 12.70 -50.52
C LEU A 647 25.03 14.05 -49.78
N ARG A 648 25.94 14.94 -50.17
CA ARG A 648 26.06 16.29 -49.59
C ARG A 648 24.76 17.06 -49.73
N ASN A 649 24.10 17.02 -50.90
CA ASN A 649 22.83 17.70 -51.14
C ASN A 649 21.65 17.12 -50.33
N SER A 650 21.62 15.80 -50.07
CA SER A 650 20.59 15.16 -49.24
C SER A 650 20.60 15.65 -47.78
N ILE A 651 21.74 16.18 -47.32
CA ILE A 651 22.04 16.59 -45.95
C ILE A 651 22.09 18.13 -45.78
N LYS A 652 22.57 18.84 -46.82
CA LYS A 652 22.91 20.28 -46.78
C LYS A 652 21.78 21.15 -46.22
N GLY A 653 22.06 21.86 -45.14
CA GLY A 653 21.15 22.83 -44.51
C GLY A 653 20.14 22.25 -43.53
N LYS A 654 20.03 20.93 -43.38
CA LYS A 654 19.12 20.29 -42.41
C LYS A 654 19.72 20.34 -41.01
N LYS A 655 19.08 21.08 -40.09
CA LYS A 655 19.46 21.13 -38.66
C LYS A 655 18.82 20.02 -37.81
N THR A 656 17.77 19.39 -38.34
CA THR A 656 17.02 18.29 -37.74
C THR A 656 16.53 17.40 -38.88
N PHE A 657 16.55 16.08 -38.70
CA PHE A 657 16.12 15.12 -39.71
C PHE A 657 14.74 14.55 -39.37
N THR A 658 13.93 14.23 -40.38
CA THR A 658 12.78 13.34 -40.23
C THR A 658 13.16 11.89 -40.60
N PRO A 659 12.35 10.88 -40.22
CA PRO A 659 12.52 9.50 -40.70
C PRO A 659 12.66 9.37 -42.22
N GLY A 660 11.88 10.15 -42.99
CA GLY A 660 11.97 10.16 -44.46
C GLY A 660 13.24 10.84 -44.99
N ASP A 661 13.71 11.91 -44.34
CA ASP A 661 15.00 12.52 -44.68
C ASP A 661 16.16 11.54 -44.45
N PHE A 662 16.12 10.82 -43.32
CA PHE A 662 17.14 9.84 -42.96
C PHE A 662 17.23 8.70 -43.98
N ASP A 663 16.10 8.10 -44.33
CA ASP A 663 16.05 7.05 -45.37
C ASP A 663 16.56 7.56 -46.73
N SER A 664 16.41 8.86 -47.04
CA SER A 664 16.99 9.45 -48.26
C SER A 664 18.51 9.65 -48.19
N ALA A 665 19.02 10.12 -47.04
CA ALA A 665 20.44 10.37 -46.84
C ALA A 665 21.24 9.07 -46.78
N MET A 666 20.75 8.06 -46.03
CA MET A 666 21.42 6.76 -45.92
C MET A 666 21.55 6.04 -47.26
N ARG A 667 20.56 6.16 -48.17
CA ARG A 667 20.66 5.56 -49.51
C ARG A 667 21.75 6.21 -50.36
N ALA A 668 21.91 7.53 -50.27
CA ALA A 668 23.00 8.23 -50.93
C ALA A 668 24.37 7.86 -50.32
N GLU A 669 24.43 7.68 -49.00
CA GLU A 669 25.66 7.31 -48.29
C GLU A 669 26.10 5.88 -48.62
N VAL A 670 25.17 4.93 -48.63
CA VAL A 670 25.40 3.53 -49.06
C VAL A 670 25.86 3.46 -50.53
N ALA A 671 25.36 4.33 -51.41
CA ALA A 671 25.86 4.41 -52.79
C ALA A 671 27.32 4.90 -52.84
N VAL A 672 27.67 5.93 -52.06
CA VAL A 672 29.06 6.43 -51.94
C VAL A 672 29.98 5.34 -51.38
N THR A 673 29.64 4.69 -50.26
CA THR A 673 30.51 3.69 -49.62
C THR A 673 30.67 2.42 -50.48
N THR A 674 29.60 1.95 -51.11
CA THR A 674 29.68 0.77 -52.01
C THR A 674 30.53 1.06 -53.25
N ARG A 675 30.40 2.26 -53.85
CA ARG A 675 31.26 2.66 -54.99
C ARG A 675 32.72 2.89 -54.55
N LEU A 676 32.94 3.41 -53.33
CA LEU A 676 34.28 3.59 -52.76
C LEU A 676 34.99 2.24 -52.54
N MET A 677 34.30 1.24 -51.99
CA MET A 677 34.85 -0.12 -51.84
C MET A 677 35.25 -0.72 -53.21
N ALA A 678 34.37 -0.60 -54.21
CA ALA A 678 34.68 -1.08 -55.57
C ALA A 678 35.88 -0.36 -56.22
N LEU A 679 36.12 0.91 -55.88
CA LEU A 679 37.27 1.68 -56.36
C LEU A 679 38.56 1.35 -55.60
N VAL A 680 38.49 1.05 -54.30
CA VAL A 680 39.64 0.58 -53.51
C VAL A 680 40.12 -0.80 -53.97
N GLU A 681 39.24 -1.64 -54.51
CA GLU A 681 39.64 -2.88 -55.20
C GLU A 681 40.27 -2.64 -56.58
N ALA A 682 39.85 -1.59 -57.30
CA ALA A 682 40.37 -1.26 -58.63
C ALA A 682 41.74 -0.54 -58.62
N TYR A 683 42.06 0.18 -57.54
CA TYR A 683 43.28 1.00 -57.39
C TYR A 683 44.08 0.57 -56.14
N PRO A 684 45.01 -0.39 -56.25
CA PRO A 684 45.76 -0.93 -55.11
C PRO A 684 46.53 0.12 -54.29
N GLU A 685 46.94 1.24 -54.89
CA GLU A 685 47.55 2.37 -54.20
C GLU A 685 46.64 2.98 -53.11
N LEU A 686 45.31 2.91 -53.27
CA LEU A 686 44.34 3.31 -52.23
C LEU A 686 44.32 2.36 -51.04
N LYS A 687 44.64 1.08 -51.24
CA LYS A 687 44.84 0.12 -50.13
C LYS A 687 46.13 0.43 -49.38
N GLY A 688 47.14 0.96 -50.05
CA GLY A 688 48.43 1.34 -49.44
C GLY A 688 48.31 2.50 -48.45
N ASP A 689 47.56 3.55 -48.80
CA ASP A 689 47.52 4.78 -48.00
C ASP A 689 46.89 4.63 -46.61
N THR A 690 47.53 5.26 -45.61
CA THR A 690 47.13 5.19 -44.21
C THR A 690 45.90 6.06 -43.91
N LEU A 691 45.74 7.21 -44.58
CA LEU A 691 44.60 8.10 -44.38
C LEU A 691 43.33 7.49 -45.01
N MET A 692 43.46 6.90 -46.20
CA MET A 692 42.41 6.13 -46.87
C MET A 692 41.99 4.90 -46.06
N ARG A 693 42.95 4.08 -45.57
CA ARG A 693 42.67 2.97 -44.65
C ARG A 693 41.90 3.42 -43.40
N ASN A 694 42.38 4.45 -42.71
CA ASN A 694 41.72 4.98 -41.50
C ASN A 694 40.29 5.48 -41.79
N LEU A 695 40.08 6.10 -42.94
CA LEU A 695 38.76 6.59 -43.37
C LEU A 695 37.81 5.44 -43.74
N MET A 696 38.27 4.42 -44.45
CA MET A 696 37.50 3.20 -44.76
C MET A 696 37.11 2.43 -43.49
N THR A 697 38.03 2.27 -42.54
CA THR A 697 37.76 1.69 -41.21
C THR A 697 36.72 2.51 -40.45
N SER A 698 36.81 3.84 -40.49
CA SER A 698 35.87 4.73 -39.82
C SER A 698 34.46 4.65 -40.43
N LEU A 699 34.34 4.66 -41.76
CA LEU A 699 33.05 4.51 -42.46
C LEU A 699 32.42 3.14 -42.20
N THR A 700 33.20 2.06 -42.29
CA THR A 700 32.70 0.68 -42.06
C THR A 700 32.20 0.51 -40.62
N ARG A 701 32.95 1.04 -39.64
CA ARG A 701 32.52 1.05 -38.23
C ARG A 701 31.23 1.85 -38.03
N MET A 702 31.12 3.05 -38.63
CA MET A 702 29.92 3.86 -38.55
C MET A 702 28.71 3.20 -39.22
N GLU A 703 28.88 2.44 -40.31
CA GLU A 703 27.77 1.75 -40.99
C GLU A 703 27.23 0.60 -40.15
N ASN A 704 28.10 -0.19 -39.52
CA ASN A 704 27.67 -1.22 -38.58
C ASN A 704 27.05 -0.61 -37.30
N GLU A 705 27.56 0.53 -36.80
CA GLU A 705 26.95 1.30 -35.69
C GLU A 705 25.50 1.74 -36.04
N VAL A 706 25.28 2.35 -37.21
CA VAL A 706 23.96 2.83 -37.61
C VAL A 706 23.02 1.69 -38.02
N ALA A 707 23.52 0.60 -38.59
CA ALA A 707 22.73 -0.61 -38.81
C ALA A 707 22.12 -1.13 -37.49
N LEU A 708 22.93 -1.19 -36.42
CA LEU A 708 22.50 -1.56 -35.08
C LEU A 708 21.51 -0.55 -34.48
N MET A 709 21.80 0.76 -34.57
CA MET A 709 20.88 1.80 -34.08
C MET A 709 19.52 1.79 -34.80
N ARG A 710 19.50 1.52 -36.11
CA ARG A 710 18.26 1.42 -36.91
C ARG A 710 17.41 0.23 -36.51
N ALA A 711 18.02 -0.93 -36.25
CA ALA A 711 17.32 -2.08 -35.69
C ALA A 711 16.70 -1.72 -34.32
N GLY A 712 17.51 -1.28 -33.36
CA GLY A 712 17.03 -0.91 -32.02
C GLY A 712 15.98 0.22 -32.00
N TYR A 713 16.00 1.13 -32.97
CA TYR A 713 14.93 2.10 -33.20
C TYR A 713 13.65 1.43 -33.70
N ASN A 714 13.72 0.63 -34.77
CA ASN A 714 12.56 -0.07 -35.33
C ASN A 714 11.93 -1.03 -34.30
N ASP A 715 12.71 -1.77 -33.52
CA ASP A 715 12.22 -2.62 -32.43
C ASP A 715 11.48 -1.80 -31.35
N SER A 716 12.07 -0.67 -30.96
CA SER A 716 11.46 0.25 -29.99
C SER A 716 10.18 0.89 -30.53
N VAL A 717 10.11 1.14 -31.84
CA VAL A 717 8.89 1.57 -32.53
C VAL A 717 7.87 0.44 -32.50
N GLU A 718 8.18 -0.78 -32.94
CA GLU A 718 7.23 -1.91 -32.94
C GLU A 718 6.61 -2.13 -31.57
N LEU A 719 7.44 -2.20 -30.51
CA LEU A 719 7.00 -2.36 -29.13
C LEU A 719 6.03 -1.25 -28.70
N TYR A 720 6.33 0.01 -29.06
CA TYR A 720 5.45 1.14 -28.78
C TYR A 720 4.14 1.08 -29.59
N ARG A 721 4.20 0.83 -30.91
CA ARG A 721 3.04 0.75 -31.82
C ARG A 721 2.08 -0.37 -31.42
N THR A 722 2.62 -1.53 -31.06
CA THR A 722 1.86 -2.68 -30.57
C THR A 722 1.21 -2.36 -29.23
N THR A 723 1.93 -1.72 -28.31
CA THR A 723 1.38 -1.39 -26.99
C THR A 723 0.25 -0.35 -27.07
N ILE A 724 0.36 0.73 -27.87
CA ILE A 724 -0.74 1.73 -28.01
C ILE A 724 -1.99 1.18 -28.73
N ARG A 725 -1.92 0.00 -29.35
CA ARG A 725 -3.02 -0.66 -30.08
C ARG A 725 -3.67 -1.82 -29.31
N ARG A 726 -3.01 -2.31 -28.26
CA ARG A 726 -3.46 -3.44 -27.42
C ARG A 726 -4.64 -3.04 -26.52
N ILE A 727 -5.50 -3.99 -26.14
CA ILE A 727 -6.50 -3.81 -25.07
C ILE A 727 -5.86 -4.24 -23.73
N PRO A 728 -5.94 -3.44 -22.65
CA PRO A 728 -6.72 -2.19 -22.50
C PRO A 728 -6.00 -0.87 -22.84
N GLU A 729 -4.72 -0.90 -23.22
CA GLU A 729 -3.88 0.29 -23.43
C GLU A 729 -4.44 1.27 -24.48
N VAL A 730 -5.14 0.78 -25.50
CA VAL A 730 -5.73 1.55 -26.61
C VAL A 730 -6.75 2.59 -26.15
N PHE A 731 -7.47 2.34 -25.05
CA PHE A 731 -8.40 3.33 -24.48
C PHE A 731 -7.62 4.52 -23.91
N LEU A 732 -6.55 4.23 -23.16
CA LEU A 732 -5.67 5.22 -22.56
C LEU A 732 -4.91 6.01 -23.63
N ALA A 733 -4.40 5.32 -24.66
CA ALA A 733 -3.71 5.92 -25.79
C ALA A 733 -4.60 6.92 -26.55
N LYS A 734 -5.89 6.57 -26.78
CA LYS A 734 -6.88 7.46 -27.40
C LYS A 734 -7.20 8.68 -26.52
N ILE A 735 -7.51 8.47 -25.24
CA ILE A 735 -7.86 9.56 -24.29
C ILE A 735 -6.73 10.58 -24.19
N PHE A 736 -5.49 10.12 -24.01
CA PHE A 736 -4.31 10.99 -23.84
C PHE A 736 -3.59 11.32 -25.17
N ARG A 737 -4.20 11.03 -26.33
CA ARG A 737 -3.72 11.38 -27.67
C ARG A 737 -2.28 10.93 -27.95
N PHE A 738 -1.91 9.73 -27.53
CA PHE A 738 -0.62 9.12 -27.87
C PHE A 738 -0.56 8.87 -29.39
N LYS A 739 0.32 9.60 -30.07
CA LYS A 739 0.53 9.48 -31.52
C LYS A 739 1.34 8.25 -31.86
N ASP A 740 1.05 7.67 -33.01
CA ASP A 740 1.78 6.54 -33.60
C ASP A 740 3.20 6.97 -34.03
N ALA A 741 4.11 6.00 -34.16
CA ALA A 741 5.50 6.23 -34.59
C ALA A 741 5.77 5.62 -35.98
N GLN A 742 6.77 6.15 -36.69
CA GLN A 742 7.15 5.70 -38.03
C GLN A 742 8.35 4.73 -37.94
N PHE A 743 8.35 3.69 -38.79
CA PHE A 743 9.52 2.84 -39.00
C PHE A 743 10.46 3.48 -40.04
N LEU A 744 11.73 3.10 -39.98
CA LEU A 744 12.73 3.38 -41.03
C LEU A 744 12.67 2.24 -42.05
N GLN A 745 12.61 2.59 -43.33
CA GLN A 745 12.24 1.68 -44.42
C GLN A 745 13.42 1.05 -45.15
N THR A 746 14.62 1.61 -45.04
CA THR A 746 15.81 1.09 -45.74
C THR A 746 16.27 -0.25 -45.13
N GLU A 747 16.78 -1.16 -45.97
CA GLU A 747 17.30 -2.48 -45.56
C GLU A 747 18.50 -2.40 -44.62
N VAL A 748 18.62 -3.37 -43.71
CA VAL A 748 19.81 -3.55 -42.86
C VAL A 748 20.80 -4.46 -43.57
N LYS A 749 21.98 -3.93 -43.91
CA LYS A 749 23.14 -4.71 -44.36
C LYS A 749 24.28 -4.48 -43.39
N VAL A 750 24.78 -5.56 -42.81
CA VAL A 750 25.99 -5.56 -41.97
C VAL A 750 27.17 -5.79 -42.90
N TYR A 751 28.18 -4.93 -42.84
CA TYR A 751 29.37 -5.02 -43.67
C TYR A 751 30.47 -5.75 -42.90
N SER A 752 30.91 -6.90 -43.40
CA SER A 752 32.12 -7.56 -42.95
C SER A 752 33.34 -6.69 -43.25
N MET A 753 34.24 -6.51 -42.28
CA MET A 753 35.57 -5.99 -42.59
C MET A 753 36.29 -6.96 -43.55
N PRO A 754 37.07 -6.47 -44.52
CA PRO A 754 38.03 -7.30 -45.23
C PRO A 754 39.02 -7.89 -44.23
N GLU A 755 39.27 -9.20 -44.28
CA GLU A 755 40.42 -9.78 -43.61
C GLU A 755 41.69 -9.23 -44.28
N ILE A 756 42.61 -8.71 -43.46
CA ILE A 756 43.90 -8.20 -43.90
C ILE A 756 44.93 -9.22 -43.44
N ASP A 757 45.45 -9.99 -44.40
CA ASP A 757 46.56 -10.89 -44.14
C ASP A 757 47.85 -10.09 -43.93
N PHE A 758 48.70 -10.55 -43.02
CA PHE A 758 49.93 -9.86 -42.60
C PHE A 758 51.14 -10.71 -42.95
N ASP A 759 51.50 -10.74 -44.24
CA ASP A 759 52.82 -11.18 -44.70
C ASP A 759 53.90 -10.21 -44.17
N GLU A 760 54.40 -10.46 -42.94
CA GLU A 760 55.60 -9.80 -42.43
C GLU A 760 56.85 -10.36 -43.14
N PRO A 761 57.75 -9.51 -43.66
CA PRO A 761 58.96 -9.97 -44.33
C PRO A 761 59.98 -10.53 -43.31
N GLU A 762 60.50 -11.74 -43.57
CA GLU A 762 61.41 -12.47 -42.67
C GLU A 762 62.62 -11.63 -42.21
N SER A 763 62.64 -11.26 -40.92
CA SER A 763 63.82 -10.67 -40.30
C SER A 763 64.82 -11.76 -39.89
N SER A 764 65.85 -11.99 -40.71
CA SER A 764 66.89 -12.97 -40.39
C SER A 764 67.77 -12.53 -39.22
N SER A 765 67.69 -13.26 -38.10
CA SER A 765 68.69 -13.19 -37.02
C SER A 765 68.93 -14.58 -36.43
N SER A 766 70.18 -14.88 -36.09
CA SER A 766 70.68 -16.24 -35.86
C SER A 766 70.97 -16.58 -34.39
N ALA A 767 71.04 -17.89 -34.14
CA ALA A 767 71.73 -18.59 -33.02
C ALA A 767 70.89 -19.09 -31.82
N GLU A 768 70.68 -20.42 -31.83
CA GLU A 768 70.95 -21.41 -30.75
C GLU A 768 70.32 -21.22 -29.33
N GLY A 769 69.57 -22.24 -28.85
CA GLY A 769 68.91 -22.18 -27.53
C GLY A 769 68.48 -23.48 -26.81
N ALA A 770 68.52 -24.66 -27.46
CA ALA A 770 68.43 -26.01 -26.89
C ALA A 770 67.14 -26.53 -26.18
N SER A 771 66.99 -27.86 -26.26
CA SER A 771 66.16 -28.78 -25.45
C SER A 771 64.72 -29.10 -25.90
N GLU A 772 64.39 -30.39 -25.87
CA GLU A 772 63.22 -31.04 -26.45
C GLU A 772 62.69 -32.11 -25.47
N ALA A 773 61.37 -32.19 -25.26
CA ALA A 773 60.73 -33.24 -24.47
C ALA A 773 59.25 -33.47 -24.89
N PRO A 774 58.68 -34.68 -24.74
CA PRO A 774 57.47 -35.08 -25.49
C PRO A 774 56.13 -34.80 -24.78
N PRO A 775 54.99 -34.84 -25.50
CA PRO A 775 53.66 -34.64 -24.93
C PRO A 775 53.12 -35.87 -24.19
N ALA A 776 52.17 -35.65 -23.27
CA ALA A 776 51.45 -36.70 -22.53
C ALA A 776 49.92 -36.44 -22.53
N GLU A 777 49.14 -37.52 -22.46
CA GLU A 777 47.74 -37.59 -22.90
C GLU A 777 46.69 -37.02 -21.91
N THR A 778 45.51 -36.68 -22.46
CA THR A 778 44.29 -36.40 -21.69
C THR A 778 43.60 -37.69 -21.20
N PRO A 779 43.29 -37.85 -19.90
CA PRO A 779 42.44 -38.94 -19.43
C PRO A 779 40.94 -38.65 -19.64
N ARG A 780 40.18 -39.64 -20.08
CA ARG A 780 38.71 -39.64 -19.99
C ARG A 780 38.28 -40.19 -18.61
N PRO A 781 37.14 -39.76 -18.05
CA PRO A 781 36.56 -40.40 -16.87
C PRO A 781 36.01 -41.79 -17.21
N ALA A 782 35.85 -42.65 -16.20
CA ALA A 782 35.34 -44.01 -16.33
C ALA A 782 34.10 -44.25 -15.45
N GLU A 783 33.12 -44.94 -16.02
CA GLU A 783 32.15 -45.82 -15.33
C GLU A 783 32.92 -47.15 -15.00
N ASP A 784 32.58 -48.06 -14.09
CA ASP A 784 31.40 -48.39 -13.24
C ASP A 784 31.94 -49.29 -12.06
N SER A 785 31.25 -49.77 -11.01
CA SER A 785 29.86 -49.72 -10.52
C SER A 785 29.83 -49.86 -8.98
N ALA A 786 28.77 -49.39 -8.30
CA ALA A 786 28.29 -49.90 -6.99
C ALA A 786 26.88 -49.35 -6.64
#